data_AF-A0A1S3BE52-F1
#
_entry.id   AF-A0A1S3BE52-F1
#
_cell.length_a   1.000
_cell.length_b   1.000
_cell.length_c   1.000
_cell.angle_alpha   90.00
_cell.angle_beta   90.00
_cell.angle_gamma   90.00
#
_symmetry.space_group_name_H-M   'P 1'
#
loop_
_entity.id
_entity.type
_entity.pdbx_description
1 polymer ?
#
loop_
_entity_poly.entity_id
_entity_poly.type
_entity_poly.pdbx_seq_one_letter_code
_entity_poly.pdbx_strand_id
1 'polypeptide(L)'
;MDVPEVEEIFFAAGDAKLHGEMYKKLAAIYGQVMSIFPSLEAARPRSKTGIQALCSLHVALEKAKNTLRHCSESSKLYLAITGDAVQAKFEKARCSLEVSLICVEDIVSQSIGFQIQQIVNELKDTVFLLDPLEKQVGDDIIALLLQERKFDDSNGHNELEHFHQAATKLGITSSKAALTERRALKRLVERARLEEDKRKESIVAYLLHLMRKYSKLFRSELADDNDSQSGSTPCSPTVRCSLEDNGLAANGQVFEHQLSKLSSFNFKPNYRISGQMPLPPEELRCPISLQLMYDPVIIDSGQTYERICIEKWFSDGHKTCPKTQQRLSHLSLTPNYSVKGLIASWCEHNGVPILDGPPKSLDLNYWRLALSDSESGKSRFVDNVGSNTLKEVKVVPLEESGTIKDAEGNEADDNTYMEESSDFITLESCVNFMAVLTAEGDLRKKCKVVEQIRLSLKDDDEARILMGANGFAEALMDFLTLALIEENSDAQETGAMALFNLSVNNNRNREMMIAAGVISLLENMILKSNLHGPATALYLNLSCLEDAKPIISSSTAVPFLIQLLTSNDESQTKLDALHTLYNLSTTPSIIPVLLSAGIVGGLQSFLASPSDSMWIETSLAILMNLASSKLGIEEITSAPELISGLAAIVDAGERAEQEQAVSCLLVLCRGSEKCSQMVLQEGVIPGLVAITVNGTSRGKVKAQKLLMLFREQRQKDTDITQQRDGNSDTAMAAPDPKPLCKSVSKKKMGKALSFFAKSKRFSLYQC
;
A
#
# COMPACT_ATOMS: atom_id res chain seq x y z
N MET A 1 0.10 25.16 -32.45
CA MET A 1 -0.05 25.58 -31.04
C MET A 1 -1.53 25.54 -30.83
N ASP A 2 -1.98 24.40 -30.36
CA ASP A 2 -3.36 23.99 -30.56
C ASP A 2 -4.06 24.28 -29.25
N VAL A 3 -5.02 25.20 -29.30
CA VAL A 3 -5.78 25.62 -28.12
C VAL A 3 -6.66 24.44 -27.74
N PRO A 4 -6.57 23.90 -26.51
CA PRO A 4 -7.48 22.85 -26.07
C PRO A 4 -8.88 23.45 -26.00
N GLU A 5 -9.84 22.82 -26.69
CA GLU A 5 -11.26 23.17 -26.56
C GLU A 5 -11.68 22.93 -25.10
N VAL A 6 -11.99 24.02 -24.39
CA VAL A 6 -12.54 23.93 -23.04
C VAL A 6 -14.00 23.52 -23.18
N GLU A 7 -14.29 22.23 -22.97
CA GLU A 7 -15.67 21.77 -22.76
C GLU A 7 -16.23 22.49 -21.53
N GLU A 8 -17.12 23.47 -21.76
CA GLU A 8 -17.88 24.13 -20.70
C GLU A 8 -18.88 23.13 -20.11
N ILE A 9 -18.45 22.43 -19.06
CA ILE A 9 -19.30 21.55 -18.26
C ILE A 9 -20.30 22.42 -17.48
N PHE A 10 -21.44 22.71 -18.09
CA PHE A 10 -22.60 23.29 -17.42
C PHE A 10 -23.17 22.27 -16.42
N PHE A 11 -22.96 22.52 -15.13
CA PHE A 11 -23.53 21.74 -14.04
C PHE A 11 -25.03 22.06 -13.90
N ALA A 12 -25.90 21.10 -14.21
CA ALA A 12 -27.34 21.28 -14.05
C ALA A 12 -27.77 21.04 -12.59
N ALA A 13 -28.78 21.77 -12.13
CA ALA A 13 -29.31 21.71 -10.76
C ALA A 13 -29.85 20.32 -10.30
N GLY A 14 -29.88 19.33 -11.19
CA GLY A 14 -30.27 17.93 -10.93
C GLY A 14 -29.14 16.90 -11.08
N ASP A 15 -27.90 17.30 -11.35
CA ASP A 15 -26.77 16.37 -11.59
C ASP A 15 -26.21 15.76 -10.29
N ALA A 16 -26.57 16.31 -9.13
CA ALA A 16 -26.19 15.80 -7.82
C ALA A 16 -26.84 14.45 -7.52
N LYS A 17 -26.06 13.48 -7.03
CA LYS A 17 -26.60 12.20 -6.54
C LYS A 17 -27.05 12.22 -5.08
N LEU A 18 -26.46 13.13 -4.30
CA LEU A 18 -26.64 13.37 -2.87
C LEU A 18 -26.17 14.80 -2.58
N HIS A 19 -26.52 15.36 -1.41
CA HIS A 19 -26.17 16.74 -0.99
C HIS A 19 -26.72 17.81 -1.96
N GLY A 20 -27.94 17.58 -2.46
CA GLY A 20 -28.52 18.28 -3.60
C GLY A 20 -28.67 19.80 -3.43
N GLU A 21 -29.09 20.28 -2.26
CA GLU A 21 -29.25 21.73 -2.01
C GLU A 21 -27.89 22.44 -1.90
N MET A 22 -26.89 21.80 -1.31
CA MET A 22 -25.52 22.32 -1.31
C MET A 22 -24.97 22.41 -2.73
N TYR A 23 -25.16 21.36 -3.54
CA TYR A 23 -24.78 21.35 -4.94
C TYR A 23 -25.40 22.49 -5.73
N LYS A 24 -26.73 22.71 -5.60
CA LYS A 24 -27.45 23.78 -6.31
C LYS A 24 -26.88 25.16 -6.01
N LYS A 25 -26.66 25.50 -4.73
CA LYS A 25 -26.10 26.80 -4.32
C LYS A 25 -24.70 27.02 -4.93
N LEU A 26 -23.80 26.04 -4.77
CA LEU A 26 -22.43 26.18 -5.31
C LEU A 26 -22.41 26.18 -6.85
N ALA A 27 -23.28 25.42 -7.51
CA ALA A 27 -23.38 25.39 -8.97
C ALA A 27 -23.92 26.72 -9.55
N ALA A 28 -24.89 27.34 -8.88
CA ALA A 28 -25.41 28.66 -9.26
C ALA A 28 -24.30 29.73 -9.18
N ILE A 29 -23.60 29.81 -8.04
CA ILE A 29 -22.49 30.75 -7.84
C ILE A 29 -21.33 30.46 -8.81
N TYR A 30 -20.98 29.19 -9.02
CA TYR A 30 -19.97 28.80 -10.02
C TYR A 30 -20.36 29.26 -11.44
N GLY A 31 -21.63 29.12 -11.82
CA GLY A 31 -22.16 29.62 -13.09
C GLY A 31 -22.10 31.15 -13.21
N GLN A 32 -22.42 31.88 -12.14
CA GLN A 32 -22.27 33.35 -12.09
C GLN A 32 -20.81 33.75 -12.31
N VAL A 33 -19.86 33.18 -11.57
CA VAL A 33 -18.43 33.50 -11.70
C VAL A 33 -17.90 33.13 -13.08
N MET A 34 -18.26 31.96 -13.62
CA MET A 34 -17.88 31.57 -14.99
C MET A 34 -18.43 32.54 -16.04
N SER A 35 -19.62 33.12 -15.85
CA SER A 35 -20.20 34.09 -16.79
C SER A 35 -19.42 35.41 -16.86
N ILE A 36 -18.80 35.85 -15.75
CA ILE A 36 -17.94 37.04 -15.73
C ILE A 36 -16.48 36.71 -16.10
N PHE A 37 -16.03 35.46 -15.91
CA PHE A 37 -14.62 35.06 -16.03
C PHE A 37 -13.92 35.48 -17.33
N PRO A 38 -14.52 35.36 -18.54
CA PRO A 38 -13.91 35.86 -19.78
C PRO A 38 -13.62 37.37 -19.77
N SER A 39 -14.42 38.15 -19.03
CA SER A 39 -14.20 39.59 -18.85
C SER A 39 -13.09 39.90 -17.84
N LEU A 40 -12.85 39.00 -16.88
CA LEU A 40 -11.73 39.07 -15.94
C LEU A 40 -10.40 38.78 -16.65
N GLU A 41 -10.35 37.75 -17.50
CA GLU A 41 -9.18 37.44 -18.33
C GLU A 41 -8.89 38.55 -19.35
N ALA A 42 -9.94 39.15 -19.94
CA ALA A 42 -9.82 40.28 -20.86
C ALA A 42 -9.18 41.53 -20.23
N ALA A 43 -9.29 41.72 -18.91
CA ALA A 43 -8.70 42.86 -18.20
C ALA A 43 -7.15 42.85 -18.21
N ARG A 44 -6.52 41.68 -18.39
CA ARG A 44 -5.07 41.48 -18.56
C ARG A 44 -4.20 42.34 -17.62
N PRO A 45 -4.28 42.15 -16.28
CA PRO A 45 -3.47 42.88 -15.32
C PRO A 45 -1.99 42.83 -15.66
N ARG A 46 -1.35 43.99 -15.75
CA ARG A 46 0.10 44.13 -16.00
C ARG A 46 0.92 44.17 -14.71
N SER A 47 0.27 44.09 -13.55
CA SER A 47 0.89 44.03 -12.22
C SER A 47 1.07 42.58 -11.77
N LYS A 48 2.20 42.29 -11.09
CA LYS A 48 2.45 40.96 -10.51
C LYS A 48 1.34 40.51 -9.56
N THR A 49 0.82 41.45 -8.76
CA THR A 49 -0.31 41.24 -7.83
C THR A 49 -1.59 40.87 -8.57
N GLY A 50 -1.95 41.58 -9.64
CA GLY A 50 -3.18 41.31 -10.39
C GLY A 50 -3.15 39.98 -11.15
N ILE A 51 -1.98 39.59 -11.68
CA ILE A 51 -1.78 38.26 -12.28
C ILE A 51 -1.97 37.17 -11.20
N GLN A 52 -1.38 37.35 -10.02
CA GLN A 52 -1.50 36.42 -8.89
C GLN A 52 -2.95 36.27 -8.38
N ALA A 53 -3.75 37.35 -8.41
CA ALA A 53 -5.16 37.32 -8.06
C ALA A 53 -6.00 36.51 -9.06
N LEU A 54 -5.83 36.72 -10.38
CA LEU A 54 -6.50 35.91 -11.41
C LEU A 54 -6.10 34.42 -11.33
N CYS A 55 -4.82 34.12 -11.08
CA CYS A 55 -4.37 32.74 -10.86
C CYS A 55 -5.04 32.13 -9.61
N SER A 56 -5.17 32.89 -8.53
CA SER A 56 -5.88 32.45 -7.31
C SER A 56 -7.36 32.14 -7.60
N LEU A 57 -8.03 32.98 -8.39
CA LEU A 57 -9.43 32.77 -8.79
C LEU A 57 -9.61 31.54 -9.69
N HIS A 58 -8.72 31.32 -10.66
CA HIS A 58 -8.74 30.12 -11.50
C HIS A 58 -8.57 28.83 -10.67
N VAL A 59 -7.67 28.84 -9.67
CA VAL A 59 -7.51 27.73 -8.72
C VAL A 59 -8.74 27.54 -7.82
N ALA A 60 -9.42 28.63 -7.40
CA ALA A 60 -10.66 28.55 -6.63
C ALA A 60 -11.83 27.97 -7.47
N LEU A 61 -11.93 28.35 -8.74
CA LEU A 61 -12.90 27.81 -9.70
C LEU A 61 -12.69 26.31 -9.94
N GLU A 62 -11.46 25.86 -10.23
CA GLU A 62 -11.20 24.44 -10.45
C GLU A 62 -11.40 23.60 -9.16
N LYS A 63 -11.17 24.18 -7.97
CA LYS A 63 -11.58 23.55 -6.68
C LYS A 63 -13.11 23.38 -6.59
N ALA A 64 -13.87 24.45 -6.84
CA ALA A 64 -15.34 24.40 -6.79
C ALA A 64 -15.93 23.40 -7.81
N LYS A 65 -15.44 23.44 -9.05
CA LYS A 65 -15.77 22.50 -10.14
C LYS A 65 -15.51 21.04 -9.76
N ASN A 66 -14.39 20.74 -9.09
CA ASN A 66 -14.11 19.38 -8.64
C ASN A 66 -14.93 18.96 -7.41
N THR A 67 -15.31 19.89 -6.52
CA THR A 67 -16.29 19.64 -5.45
C THR A 67 -17.69 19.31 -6.02
N LEU A 68 -18.13 20.01 -7.06
CA LEU A 68 -19.36 19.69 -7.79
C LEU A 68 -19.25 18.32 -8.49
N ARG A 69 -18.20 18.09 -9.28
CA ARG A 69 -17.92 16.80 -9.94
C ARG A 69 -17.89 15.63 -8.95
N HIS A 70 -17.41 15.83 -7.73
CA HIS A 70 -17.41 14.80 -6.69
C HIS A 70 -18.85 14.34 -6.35
N CYS A 71 -19.81 15.25 -6.25
CA CYS A 71 -21.20 14.94 -5.86
C CYS A 71 -22.04 14.34 -7.00
N SER A 72 -21.67 14.61 -8.27
CA SER A 72 -22.32 14.01 -9.44
C SER A 72 -21.69 12.68 -9.87
N GLU A 73 -20.38 12.48 -9.73
CA GLU A 73 -19.71 11.26 -10.23
C GLU A 73 -19.68 10.08 -9.24
N SER A 74 -19.65 10.36 -7.93
CA SER A 74 -19.37 9.37 -6.87
C SER A 74 -20.51 8.37 -6.63
N SER A 75 -20.30 7.48 -5.65
CA SER A 75 -21.33 6.58 -5.09
C SER A 75 -22.18 7.34 -4.07
N LYS A 76 -23.49 7.09 -4.06
CA LYS A 76 -24.40 7.63 -3.03
C LYS A 76 -24.03 7.14 -1.63
N LEU A 77 -23.76 5.85 -1.47
CA LEU A 77 -23.34 5.24 -0.20
C LEU A 77 -22.07 5.90 0.34
N TYR A 78 -21.08 6.14 -0.54
CA TYR A 78 -19.84 6.82 -0.16
C TYR A 78 -20.05 8.31 0.20
N LEU A 79 -20.88 9.03 -0.56
CA LEU A 79 -21.23 10.42 -0.26
C LEU A 79 -22.02 10.57 1.07
N ALA A 80 -22.83 9.57 1.44
CA ALA A 80 -23.56 9.57 2.71
C ALA A 80 -22.60 9.43 3.90
N ILE A 81 -21.76 8.39 3.90
CA ILE A 81 -20.77 8.16 4.99
C ILE A 81 -19.62 9.16 5.02
N THR A 82 -19.54 10.10 4.08
CA THR A 82 -18.56 11.19 4.06
C THR A 82 -19.22 12.57 4.11
N GLY A 83 -20.48 12.66 4.55
CA GLY A 83 -21.29 13.89 4.56
C GLY A 83 -20.56 15.12 5.12
N ASP A 84 -20.09 15.07 6.36
CA ASP A 84 -19.41 16.21 7.00
C ASP A 84 -18.11 16.60 6.26
N ALA A 85 -17.35 15.60 5.79
CA ALA A 85 -16.16 15.80 4.96
C ALA A 85 -16.47 16.29 3.52
N VAL A 86 -17.73 16.21 3.07
CA VAL A 86 -18.22 16.90 1.87
C VAL A 86 -18.63 18.32 2.22
N GLN A 87 -19.36 18.56 3.32
CA GLN A 87 -19.74 19.89 3.79
C GLN A 87 -18.52 20.81 3.97
N ALA A 88 -17.45 20.31 4.63
CA ALA A 88 -16.19 21.03 4.76
C ALA A 88 -15.54 21.41 3.41
N LYS A 89 -15.69 20.58 2.37
CA LYS A 89 -15.19 20.89 1.01
C LYS A 89 -16.02 21.97 0.32
N PHE A 90 -17.32 22.04 0.57
CA PHE A 90 -18.19 23.11 0.07
C PHE A 90 -17.85 24.45 0.72
N GLU A 91 -17.73 24.52 2.05
CA GLU A 91 -17.30 25.73 2.76
C GLU A 91 -15.87 26.16 2.36
N LYS A 92 -14.93 25.22 2.24
CA LYS A 92 -13.56 25.52 1.77
C LYS A 92 -13.53 26.03 0.32
N ALA A 93 -14.45 25.58 -0.54
CA ALA A 93 -14.64 26.14 -1.88
C ALA A 93 -15.27 27.55 -1.83
N ARG A 94 -16.27 27.76 -0.97
CA ARG A 94 -16.93 29.06 -0.72
C ARG A 94 -15.92 30.14 -0.33
N CYS A 95 -15.14 29.90 0.72
CA CYS A 95 -14.11 30.83 1.18
C CYS A 95 -13.00 31.05 0.14
N SER A 96 -12.64 30.01 -0.64
CA SER A 96 -11.66 30.14 -1.73
C SER A 96 -12.17 31.08 -2.84
N LEU A 97 -13.44 30.96 -3.24
CA LEU A 97 -14.06 31.85 -4.22
C LEU A 97 -14.22 33.27 -3.66
N GLU A 98 -14.73 33.42 -2.43
CA GLU A 98 -14.97 34.71 -1.78
C GLU A 98 -13.69 35.55 -1.72
N VAL A 99 -12.60 35.00 -1.18
CA VAL A 99 -11.31 35.70 -1.06
C VAL A 99 -10.70 36.01 -2.43
N SER A 100 -10.75 35.08 -3.38
CA SER A 100 -10.13 35.29 -4.70
C SER A 100 -10.91 36.25 -5.59
N LEU A 101 -12.24 36.36 -5.43
CA LEU A 101 -13.08 37.36 -6.08
C LEU A 101 -12.78 38.78 -5.55
N ILE A 102 -12.70 38.95 -4.23
CA ILE A 102 -12.33 40.23 -3.61
C ILE A 102 -10.96 40.72 -4.13
N CYS A 103 -9.97 39.83 -4.22
CA CYS A 103 -8.65 40.17 -4.77
C CYS A 103 -8.65 40.57 -6.28
N VAL A 104 -9.75 40.35 -7.00
CA VAL A 104 -9.90 40.70 -8.42
C VAL A 104 -10.79 41.95 -8.63
N GLU A 105 -11.54 42.40 -7.62
CA GLU A 105 -12.40 43.59 -7.69
C GLU A 105 -11.61 44.86 -8.08
N ASP A 106 -10.42 45.06 -7.51
CA ASP A 106 -9.51 46.19 -7.79
C ASP A 106 -8.89 46.19 -9.21
N ILE A 107 -9.04 45.09 -9.97
CA ILE A 107 -8.39 44.90 -11.28
C ILE A 107 -9.31 45.34 -12.44
N VAL A 108 -10.61 45.38 -12.21
CA VAL A 108 -11.62 45.39 -13.27
C VAL A 108 -12.36 46.73 -13.39
N SER A 109 -13.08 46.89 -14.51
CA SER A 109 -14.00 48.03 -14.68
C SER A 109 -15.11 48.01 -13.62
N GLN A 110 -15.56 49.19 -13.17
CA GLN A 110 -16.56 49.37 -12.11
C GLN A 110 -17.86 48.57 -12.32
N SER A 111 -18.28 48.35 -13.57
CA SER A 111 -19.45 47.51 -13.91
C SER A 111 -19.25 46.02 -13.62
N ILE A 112 -18.02 45.52 -13.74
CA ILE A 112 -17.67 44.14 -13.38
C ILE A 112 -17.40 44.06 -11.87
N GLY A 113 -16.75 45.08 -11.28
CA GLY A 113 -16.56 45.15 -9.82
C GLY A 113 -17.88 45.07 -9.05
N PHE A 114 -18.93 45.76 -9.52
CA PHE A 114 -20.27 45.63 -8.96
C PHE A 114 -20.86 44.20 -9.05
N GLN A 115 -20.62 43.48 -10.16
CA GLN A 115 -21.04 42.09 -10.32
C GLN A 115 -20.25 41.14 -9.38
N ILE A 116 -18.94 41.35 -9.27
CA ILE A 116 -18.08 40.65 -8.28
C ILE A 116 -18.63 40.88 -6.87
N GLN A 117 -18.92 42.12 -6.50
CA GLN A 117 -19.43 42.48 -5.18
C GLN A 117 -20.80 41.85 -4.87
N GLN A 118 -21.69 41.73 -5.86
CA GLN A 118 -22.95 40.98 -5.73
C GLN A 118 -22.69 39.49 -5.43
N ILE A 119 -21.81 38.84 -6.19
CA ILE A 119 -21.47 37.41 -6.00
C ILE A 119 -20.75 37.18 -4.65
N VAL A 120 -19.88 38.10 -4.24
CA VAL A 120 -19.17 38.06 -2.94
C VAL A 120 -20.14 38.18 -1.77
N ASN A 121 -21.23 38.96 -1.90
CA ASN A 121 -22.27 39.03 -0.88
C ASN A 121 -23.13 37.75 -0.86
N GLU A 122 -23.52 37.21 -2.04
CA GLU A 122 -24.21 35.91 -2.13
C GLU A 122 -23.36 34.77 -1.53
N LEU A 123 -22.04 34.81 -1.72
CA LEU A 123 -21.08 33.90 -1.10
C LEU A 123 -21.00 34.03 0.43
N LYS A 124 -21.23 35.21 1.01
CA LYS A 124 -21.22 35.43 2.47
C LYS A 124 -22.52 34.97 3.13
N ASP A 125 -23.65 35.21 2.47
CA ASP A 125 -24.98 34.79 2.95
C ASP A 125 -25.24 33.28 2.71
N THR A 126 -24.44 32.63 1.87
CA THR A 126 -24.53 31.20 1.57
C THR A 126 -23.96 30.33 2.69
N VAL A 127 -24.84 29.68 3.45
CA VAL A 127 -24.47 28.57 4.36
C VAL A 127 -24.72 27.23 3.68
N PHE A 128 -23.75 26.32 3.72
CA PHE A 128 -23.90 24.92 3.32
C PHE A 128 -24.29 24.04 4.51
N LEU A 129 -25.39 23.30 4.39
CA LEU A 129 -25.91 22.38 5.40
C LEU A 129 -26.27 21.05 4.73
N LEU A 130 -25.90 19.94 5.37
CA LEU A 130 -26.32 18.59 4.97
C LEU A 130 -27.82 18.41 5.20
N ASP A 131 -28.45 17.59 4.36
CA ASP A 131 -29.81 17.14 4.63
C ASP A 131 -29.81 16.18 5.85
N PRO A 132 -30.67 16.39 6.87
CA PRO A 132 -30.68 15.55 8.08
C PRO A 132 -30.98 14.08 7.82
N LEU A 133 -31.73 13.74 6.77
CA LEU A 133 -32.01 12.35 6.38
C LEU A 133 -30.79 11.76 5.66
N GLU A 134 -30.14 12.51 4.76
CA GLU A 134 -28.90 12.05 4.10
C GLU A 134 -27.78 11.82 5.12
N LYS A 135 -27.63 12.70 6.12
CA LYS A 135 -26.67 12.52 7.23
C LYS A 135 -27.02 11.32 8.12
N GLN A 136 -28.25 11.22 8.61
CA GLN A 136 -28.67 10.06 9.44
C GLN A 136 -28.44 8.73 8.73
N VAL A 137 -28.57 8.67 7.40
CA VAL A 137 -28.28 7.44 6.64
C VAL A 137 -26.79 7.17 6.47
N GLY A 138 -25.95 8.22 6.43
CA GLY A 138 -24.51 8.06 6.60
C GLY A 138 -24.18 7.43 7.96
N ASP A 139 -24.74 7.99 9.04
CA ASP A 139 -24.54 7.52 10.42
C ASP A 139 -25.06 6.08 10.63
N ASP A 140 -26.24 5.73 10.07
CA ASP A 140 -26.79 4.37 10.05
C ASP A 140 -25.80 3.36 9.42
N ILE A 141 -25.18 3.72 8.28
CA ILE A 141 -24.22 2.85 7.58
C ILE A 141 -22.88 2.78 8.33
N ILE A 142 -22.44 3.86 8.98
CA ILE A 142 -21.25 3.90 9.84
C ILE A 142 -21.44 2.99 11.07
N ALA A 143 -22.62 2.99 11.68
CA ALA A 143 -22.93 2.07 12.78
C ALA A 143 -22.83 0.60 12.35
N LEU A 144 -23.32 0.25 11.15
CA LEU A 144 -23.19 -1.10 10.58
C LEU A 144 -21.73 -1.48 10.28
N LEU A 145 -20.95 -0.55 9.69
CA LEU A 145 -19.50 -0.71 9.44
C LEU A 145 -18.72 -1.04 10.73
N LEU A 146 -19.15 -0.51 11.88
CA LEU A 146 -18.48 -0.70 13.17
C LEU A 146 -18.95 -1.94 13.96
N GLN A 147 -20.06 -2.58 13.59
CA GLN A 147 -20.67 -3.69 14.35
C GLN A 147 -20.25 -5.10 13.92
N GLU A 148 -19.66 -5.30 12.73
CA GLU A 148 -19.37 -6.64 12.15
C GLU A 148 -18.31 -7.48 12.92
N ARG A 149 -17.79 -7.01 14.07
CA ARG A 149 -16.85 -7.75 14.96
C ARG A 149 -17.49 -8.46 16.17
N LYS A 150 -18.84 -8.50 16.32
CA LYS A 150 -19.49 -8.94 17.59
C LYS A 150 -20.67 -9.94 17.52
N PHE A 151 -21.01 -10.51 16.37
CA PHE A 151 -22.16 -11.41 16.24
C PHE A 151 -21.79 -12.86 15.88
N ASP A 152 -22.01 -13.78 16.82
CA ASP A 152 -21.98 -15.22 16.57
C ASP A 152 -23.22 -15.68 15.78
N ASP A 153 -23.01 -16.13 14.54
CA ASP A 153 -23.73 -17.18 13.76
C ASP A 153 -25.28 -17.25 13.74
N SER A 154 -26.00 -16.26 14.26
CA SER A 154 -27.44 -16.39 14.55
C SER A 154 -28.34 -15.25 14.04
N ASN A 155 -27.81 -14.06 13.72
CA ASN A 155 -28.64 -12.86 13.53
C ASN A 155 -28.38 -12.05 12.24
N GLY A 156 -27.73 -12.67 11.23
CA GLY A 156 -27.36 -12.00 9.97
C GLY A 156 -28.53 -11.53 9.08
N HIS A 157 -29.78 -11.79 9.47
CA HIS A 157 -30.96 -11.31 8.77
C HIS A 157 -31.30 -9.84 9.08
N ASN A 158 -30.83 -9.31 10.22
CA ASN A 158 -31.11 -7.93 10.63
C ASN A 158 -30.10 -6.94 10.02
N GLU A 159 -28.81 -7.30 9.95
CA GLU A 159 -27.77 -6.53 9.22
C GLU A 159 -28.16 -6.32 7.74
N LEU A 160 -28.64 -7.41 7.13
CA LEU A 160 -29.21 -7.47 5.78
C LEU A 160 -30.37 -6.48 5.59
N GLU A 161 -31.28 -6.38 6.56
CA GLU A 161 -32.42 -5.47 6.50
C GLU A 161 -32.00 -4.01 6.70
N HIS A 162 -31.18 -3.71 7.73
CA HIS A 162 -30.74 -2.33 8.00
C HIS A 162 -29.92 -1.73 6.86
N PHE A 163 -29.00 -2.48 6.24
CA PHE A 163 -28.27 -2.00 5.06
C PHE A 163 -29.21 -1.78 3.86
N HIS A 164 -30.21 -2.63 3.68
CA HIS A 164 -31.19 -2.46 2.61
C HIS A 164 -32.10 -1.25 2.84
N GLN A 165 -32.59 -1.04 4.08
CA GLN A 165 -33.34 0.15 4.48
C GLN A 165 -32.51 1.42 4.22
N ALA A 166 -31.23 1.46 4.61
CA ALA A 166 -30.33 2.58 4.34
C ALA A 166 -30.14 2.84 2.83
N ALA A 167 -29.86 1.80 2.04
CA ALA A 167 -29.74 1.92 0.59
C ALA A 167 -31.04 2.40 -0.08
N THR A 168 -32.20 1.94 0.42
CA THR A 168 -33.54 2.37 -0.03
C THR A 168 -33.82 3.82 0.31
N LYS A 169 -33.46 4.31 1.52
CA LYS A 169 -33.53 5.74 1.88
C LYS A 169 -32.71 6.62 0.92
N LEU A 170 -31.57 6.15 0.42
CA LEU A 170 -30.76 6.85 -0.61
C LEU A 170 -31.34 6.72 -2.05
N GLY A 171 -32.49 6.07 -2.24
CA GLY A 171 -33.12 5.85 -3.55
C GLY A 171 -32.46 4.74 -4.38
N ILE A 172 -31.76 3.79 -3.75
CA ILE A 172 -31.13 2.62 -4.41
C ILE A 172 -32.10 1.42 -4.36
N THR A 173 -33.35 1.61 -4.79
CA THR A 173 -34.41 0.60 -4.70
C THR A 173 -34.28 -0.51 -5.76
N SER A 174 -34.04 -0.12 -7.02
CA SER A 174 -34.04 -1.05 -8.16
C SER A 174 -32.68 -1.71 -8.45
N SER A 175 -32.70 -2.91 -9.06
CA SER A 175 -31.48 -3.56 -9.58
C SER A 175 -30.70 -2.68 -10.57
N LYS A 176 -31.36 -1.72 -11.25
CA LYS A 176 -30.71 -0.74 -12.14
C LYS A 176 -29.93 0.30 -11.34
N ALA A 177 -30.51 0.84 -10.26
CA ALA A 177 -29.82 1.74 -9.34
C ALA A 177 -28.64 1.05 -8.66
N ALA A 178 -28.86 -0.15 -8.10
CA ALA A 178 -27.82 -0.94 -7.44
C ALA A 178 -26.66 -1.33 -8.38
N LEU A 179 -26.91 -1.54 -9.68
CA LEU A 179 -25.85 -1.77 -10.67
C LEU A 179 -25.05 -0.49 -10.99
N THR A 180 -25.73 0.65 -11.12
CA THR A 180 -25.08 1.96 -11.33
C THR A 180 -24.19 2.32 -10.14
N GLU A 181 -24.67 2.11 -8.92
CA GLU A 181 -23.92 2.32 -7.68
C GLU A 181 -22.69 1.39 -7.60
N ARG A 182 -22.86 0.11 -7.92
CA ARG A 182 -21.75 -0.86 -7.98
C ARG A 182 -20.68 -0.47 -9.02
N ARG A 183 -21.05 0.23 -10.09
CA ARG A 183 -20.10 0.81 -11.08
C ARG A 183 -19.41 2.06 -10.54
N ALA A 184 -20.10 2.91 -9.79
CA ALA A 184 -19.50 4.08 -9.13
C ALA A 184 -18.48 3.66 -8.07
N LEU A 185 -18.83 2.71 -7.20
CA LEU A 185 -17.92 2.13 -6.20
C LEU A 185 -16.68 1.49 -6.84
N LYS A 186 -16.82 0.75 -7.95
CA LYS A 186 -15.65 0.21 -8.69
C LYS A 186 -14.68 1.31 -9.12
N ARG A 187 -15.18 2.38 -9.75
CA ARG A 187 -14.34 3.51 -10.18
C ARG A 187 -13.69 4.25 -9.01
N LEU A 188 -14.34 4.28 -7.84
CA LEU A 188 -13.76 4.86 -6.63
C LEU A 188 -12.64 4.00 -6.05
N VAL A 189 -12.71 2.66 -6.12
CA VAL A 189 -11.56 1.77 -5.81
C VAL A 189 -10.42 1.98 -6.80
N GLU A 190 -10.74 2.06 -8.10
CA GLU A 190 -9.75 2.30 -9.15
C GLU A 190 -9.05 3.67 -9.00
N ARG A 191 -9.79 4.73 -8.63
CA ARG A 191 -9.23 6.04 -8.28
C ARG A 191 -8.38 5.99 -7.01
N ALA A 192 -8.89 5.39 -5.92
CA ALA A 192 -8.15 5.30 -4.66
C ALA A 192 -6.79 4.59 -4.82
N ARG A 193 -6.71 3.57 -5.70
CA ARG A 193 -5.44 2.91 -6.05
C ARG A 193 -4.46 3.80 -6.80
N LEU A 194 -4.95 4.65 -7.70
CA LEU A 194 -4.13 5.63 -8.43
C LEU A 194 -3.71 6.82 -7.57
N GLU A 195 -4.47 7.10 -6.52
CA GLU A 195 -4.20 8.12 -5.49
C GLU A 195 -3.40 7.54 -4.28
N GLU A 196 -3.05 6.24 -4.33
CA GLU A 196 -2.44 5.44 -3.25
C GLU A 196 -3.18 5.45 -1.89
N ASP A 197 -4.43 5.91 -1.87
CA ASP A 197 -5.28 6.04 -0.68
C ASP A 197 -5.85 4.67 -0.25
N LYS A 198 -5.02 3.92 0.48
CA LYS A 198 -5.35 2.63 1.10
C LYS A 198 -6.55 2.71 2.06
N ARG A 199 -6.84 3.90 2.65
CA ARG A 199 -8.06 4.09 3.47
C ARG A 199 -9.28 3.99 2.58
N LYS A 200 -9.38 4.90 1.61
CA LYS A 200 -10.49 5.02 0.67
C LYS A 200 -10.69 3.77 -0.17
N GLU A 201 -9.61 3.09 -0.59
CA GLU A 201 -9.72 1.75 -1.17
C GLU A 201 -10.46 0.80 -0.22
N SER A 202 -10.04 0.70 1.04
CA SER A 202 -10.65 -0.21 2.02
C SER A 202 -12.13 0.10 2.27
N ILE A 203 -12.50 1.37 2.48
CA ILE A 203 -13.91 1.76 2.69
C ILE A 203 -14.76 1.40 1.47
N VAL A 204 -14.31 1.80 0.27
CA VAL A 204 -15.09 1.64 -0.95
C VAL A 204 -15.13 0.17 -1.39
N ALA A 205 -14.06 -0.60 -1.16
CA ALA A 205 -14.02 -2.04 -1.41
C ALA A 205 -14.99 -2.81 -0.49
N TYR A 206 -15.15 -2.38 0.76
CA TYR A 206 -16.14 -2.95 1.69
C TYR A 206 -17.58 -2.55 1.33
N LEU A 207 -17.87 -1.28 1.01
CA LEU A 207 -19.18 -0.88 0.45
C LEU A 207 -19.51 -1.69 -0.83
N LEU A 208 -18.50 -1.93 -1.67
CA LEU A 208 -18.59 -2.76 -2.87
C LEU A 208 -18.74 -4.26 -2.55
N HIS A 209 -18.33 -4.73 -1.37
CA HIS A 209 -18.64 -6.06 -0.85
C HIS A 209 -20.11 -6.14 -0.42
N LEU A 210 -20.62 -5.21 0.40
CA LEU A 210 -22.04 -5.19 0.81
C LEU A 210 -22.97 -5.13 -0.41
N MET A 211 -22.66 -4.27 -1.39
CA MET A 211 -23.39 -4.16 -2.67
C MET A 211 -23.24 -5.39 -3.60
N ARG A 212 -22.47 -6.41 -3.21
CA ARG A 212 -22.48 -7.78 -3.81
C ARG A 212 -23.20 -8.77 -2.89
N LYS A 213 -22.83 -8.83 -1.59
CA LYS A 213 -23.44 -9.62 -0.49
C LYS A 213 -24.97 -9.56 -0.58
N TYR A 214 -25.51 -8.35 -0.77
CA TYR A 214 -26.95 -8.05 -0.73
C TYR A 214 -27.61 -7.77 -2.08
N SER A 215 -26.95 -8.13 -3.18
CA SER A 215 -27.42 -7.92 -4.55
C SER A 215 -28.67 -8.73 -4.97
N LYS A 216 -29.24 -9.54 -4.07
CA LYS A 216 -30.49 -10.30 -4.28
C LYS A 216 -31.75 -9.52 -3.89
N LEU A 217 -31.70 -8.64 -2.89
CA LEU A 217 -32.89 -7.93 -2.38
C LEU A 217 -33.48 -6.92 -3.38
N PHE A 218 -32.62 -6.20 -4.09
CA PHE A 218 -32.97 -5.21 -5.13
C PHE A 218 -33.60 -5.82 -6.41
N ARG A 219 -34.28 -6.97 -6.31
CA ARG A 219 -34.88 -7.75 -7.40
C ARG A 219 -36.34 -8.18 -7.15
N SER A 220 -36.88 -8.04 -5.93
CA SER A 220 -38.23 -8.53 -5.59
C SER A 220 -39.36 -7.53 -5.81
N GLU A 221 -39.07 -6.23 -5.87
CA GLU A 221 -40.10 -5.21 -6.15
C GLU A 221 -40.31 -5.03 -7.66
N LEU A 222 -41.16 -5.90 -8.22
CA LEU A 222 -42.26 -5.57 -9.15
C LEU A 222 -42.85 -6.86 -9.73
N ALA A 223 -43.90 -7.35 -9.07
CA ALA A 223 -45.00 -8.08 -9.70
C ALA A 223 -46.27 -7.34 -9.28
N ASP A 224 -47.19 -7.18 -10.24
CA ASP A 224 -48.51 -6.54 -10.10
C ASP A 224 -48.49 -5.02 -9.75
N ASP A 225 -49.33 -4.15 -10.32
CA ASP A 225 -50.04 -4.22 -11.62
C ASP A 225 -50.45 -2.79 -12.07
N ASN A 226 -50.87 -2.64 -13.34
CA ASN A 226 -51.59 -1.50 -13.94
C ASN A 226 -51.06 -0.05 -13.74
N ASP A 227 -50.73 0.60 -14.86
CA ASP A 227 -51.69 1.58 -15.39
C ASP A 227 -51.68 1.58 -16.94
N SER A 228 -52.73 2.11 -17.58
CA SER A 228 -53.03 1.90 -19.00
C SER A 228 -53.04 3.17 -19.86
N GLN A 229 -52.85 2.99 -21.18
CA GLN A 229 -52.77 4.04 -22.24
C GLN A 229 -51.46 4.85 -22.21
N SER A 230 -50.77 5.18 -23.31
CA SER A 230 -50.85 4.84 -24.76
C SER A 230 -49.45 5.12 -25.37
N GLY A 231 -48.99 4.65 -26.52
CA GLY A 231 -49.53 3.77 -27.58
C GLY A 231 -48.45 3.56 -28.67
N SER A 232 -48.80 2.92 -29.80
CA SER A 232 -47.94 2.68 -30.99
C SER A 232 -46.70 1.77 -30.86
N THR A 233 -46.88 0.50 -31.23
CA THR A 233 -45.96 -0.26 -32.11
C THR A 233 -46.57 -0.24 -33.54
N PRO A 234 -45.88 -0.58 -34.66
CA PRO A 234 -45.17 -1.85 -34.96
C PRO A 234 -43.79 -1.61 -35.65
N CYS A 235 -42.99 -2.56 -36.17
CA CYS A 235 -43.26 -3.92 -36.65
C CYS A 235 -42.12 -4.92 -36.40
N SER A 236 -42.48 -6.21 -36.38
CA SER A 236 -41.61 -7.34 -36.77
C SER A 236 -42.25 -8.09 -37.95
N PRO A 237 -41.47 -8.67 -38.89
CA PRO A 237 -41.99 -9.64 -39.86
C PRO A 237 -42.02 -11.07 -39.29
N THR A 238 -42.91 -11.93 -39.82
CA THR A 238 -43.30 -13.22 -39.20
C THR A 238 -43.37 -14.39 -40.18
N VAL A 239 -42.91 -15.57 -39.77
CA VAL A 239 -43.13 -16.92 -40.36
C VAL A 239 -43.10 -17.90 -39.15
N ARG A 240 -44.15 -18.52 -38.56
CA ARG A 240 -45.32 -19.36 -39.01
C ARG A 240 -44.89 -20.61 -39.80
N CYS A 241 -45.21 -21.87 -39.47
CA CYS A 241 -45.97 -22.58 -38.38
C CYS A 241 -45.17 -23.88 -38.00
N SER A 242 -45.60 -24.94 -37.28
CA SER A 242 -46.86 -25.58 -36.79
C SER A 242 -46.63 -26.17 -35.35
N LEU A 243 -47.49 -26.86 -34.56
CA LEU A 243 -48.43 -28.01 -34.70
C LEU A 243 -47.70 -29.28 -35.23
N GLU A 244 -47.74 -30.50 -34.67
CA GLU A 244 -48.46 -31.23 -33.57
C GLU A 244 -47.60 -32.50 -33.18
N ASP A 245 -47.78 -33.31 -32.11
CA ASP A 245 -48.45 -33.24 -30.78
C ASP A 245 -48.04 -34.49 -29.90
N ASN A 246 -48.33 -34.46 -28.58
CA ASN A 246 -48.43 -35.58 -27.60
C ASN A 246 -47.19 -36.44 -27.19
N GLY A 247 -47.25 -37.07 -25.99
CA GLY A 247 -46.42 -38.23 -25.61
C GLY A 247 -45.65 -38.18 -24.27
N LEU A 248 -45.76 -39.24 -23.46
CA LEU A 248 -45.02 -39.47 -22.20
C LEU A 248 -44.01 -40.63 -22.32
N ALA A 249 -43.04 -40.64 -21.40
CA ALA A 249 -42.27 -41.78 -20.87
C ALA A 249 -40.86 -42.14 -21.42
N ALA A 250 -39.92 -42.15 -20.46
CA ALA A 250 -38.84 -43.12 -20.21
C ALA A 250 -37.69 -43.40 -21.22
N ASN A 251 -36.48 -43.20 -20.68
CA ASN A 251 -35.25 -44.00 -20.87
C ASN A 251 -34.62 -44.18 -22.27
N GLY A 252 -33.40 -43.65 -22.40
CA GLY A 252 -32.23 -44.55 -22.47
C GLY A 252 -31.47 -44.67 -23.80
N GLN A 253 -30.36 -43.94 -23.89
CA GLN A 253 -29.13 -44.30 -24.63
C GLN A 253 -29.22 -44.73 -26.11
N VAL A 254 -28.78 -43.85 -27.02
CA VAL A 254 -27.96 -44.21 -28.18
C VAL A 254 -26.76 -43.26 -28.23
N PHE A 255 -25.60 -43.75 -28.65
CA PHE A 255 -24.34 -43.01 -28.76
C PHE A 255 -23.89 -42.91 -30.23
N GLU A 256 -22.76 -42.25 -30.46
CA GLU A 256 -21.85 -42.45 -31.60
C GLU A 256 -22.16 -41.86 -33.00
N HIS A 257 -21.40 -40.79 -33.29
CA HIS A 257 -20.25 -40.78 -34.23
C HIS A 257 -20.38 -40.12 -35.62
N GLN A 258 -19.24 -39.49 -35.97
CA GLN A 258 -18.73 -39.03 -37.27
C GLN A 258 -19.26 -37.70 -37.80
N LEU A 259 -18.47 -36.73 -38.29
CA LEU A 259 -17.06 -36.30 -38.21
C LEU A 259 -16.60 -35.78 -39.59
N SER A 260 -15.93 -34.63 -39.55
CA SER A 260 -14.79 -34.23 -40.38
C SER A 260 -15.03 -33.62 -41.77
N LYS A 261 -14.03 -32.79 -42.13
CA LYS A 261 -13.83 -32.00 -43.37
C LYS A 261 -14.75 -30.78 -43.44
N LEU A 262 -14.26 -29.59 -43.83
CA LEU A 262 -12.97 -29.27 -44.44
C LEU A 262 -11.98 -28.55 -43.50
N SER A 263 -10.69 -28.65 -43.84
CA SER A 263 -9.58 -27.94 -43.23
C SER A 263 -9.19 -26.69 -44.02
N SER A 264 -8.41 -25.81 -43.37
CA SER A 264 -7.45 -24.86 -43.98
C SER A 264 -7.95 -23.86 -45.04
N PHE A 265 -7.98 -22.57 -44.66
CA PHE A 265 -7.21 -21.54 -45.37
C PHE A 265 -6.58 -20.56 -44.36
N ASN A 266 -5.39 -20.06 -44.66
CA ASN A 266 -4.65 -19.12 -43.80
C ASN A 266 -5.05 -17.68 -44.11
N PHE A 267 -5.25 -16.84 -43.08
CA PHE A 267 -5.05 -15.39 -43.20
C PHE A 267 -4.47 -14.77 -41.92
N LYS A 268 -3.24 -14.25 -42.07
CA LYS A 268 -2.65 -13.11 -41.36
C LYS A 268 -2.09 -12.18 -42.47
N PRO A 269 -1.86 -10.87 -42.25
CA PRO A 269 -1.76 -10.20 -40.94
C PRO A 269 -2.55 -8.88 -40.82
N ASN A 270 -2.38 -8.23 -39.66
CA ASN A 270 -2.45 -6.79 -39.41
C ASN A 270 -3.75 -6.01 -39.70
N TYR A 271 -4.47 -5.68 -38.62
CA TYR A 271 -4.68 -4.27 -38.24
C TYR A 271 -4.37 -4.11 -36.74
N ARG A 272 -3.78 -2.97 -36.35
CA ARG A 272 -3.54 -2.62 -34.94
C ARG A 272 -4.70 -1.78 -34.40
N ILE A 273 -5.42 -2.29 -33.41
CA ILE A 273 -6.18 -1.48 -32.44
C ILE A 273 -5.88 -2.07 -31.06
N SER A 274 -5.52 -1.22 -30.09
CA SER A 274 -5.12 -1.67 -28.74
C SER A 274 -6.32 -1.62 -27.77
N GLY A 275 -6.35 -2.52 -26.78
CA GLY A 275 -7.18 -2.32 -25.58
C GLY A 275 -8.27 -3.36 -25.23
N GLN A 276 -8.34 -4.54 -25.88
CA GLN A 276 -9.25 -5.62 -25.45
C GLN A 276 -8.49 -6.83 -24.89
N MET A 277 -8.84 -7.26 -23.68
CA MET A 277 -8.37 -8.54 -23.13
C MET A 277 -9.13 -9.72 -23.78
N PRO A 278 -8.45 -10.81 -24.14
CA PRO A 278 -9.10 -12.03 -24.65
C PRO A 278 -10.07 -12.65 -23.63
N LEU A 279 -11.19 -13.19 -24.13
CA LEU A 279 -12.14 -13.95 -23.31
C LEU A 279 -11.63 -15.39 -23.09
N PRO A 280 -11.68 -15.93 -21.86
CA PRO A 280 -11.22 -17.28 -21.58
C PRO A 280 -12.16 -18.36 -22.13
N PRO A 281 -11.62 -19.47 -22.67
CA PRO A 281 -12.38 -20.67 -23.03
C PRO A 281 -13.32 -21.15 -21.92
N GLU A 282 -14.42 -21.78 -22.29
CA GLU A 282 -15.49 -22.15 -21.34
C GLU A 282 -15.05 -23.26 -20.37
N GLU A 283 -14.12 -24.09 -20.81
CA GLU A 283 -13.47 -25.17 -20.05
C GLU A 283 -12.64 -24.64 -18.87
N LEU A 284 -12.24 -23.36 -18.92
CA LEU A 284 -11.46 -22.68 -17.90
C LEU A 284 -12.34 -21.85 -16.93
N ARG A 285 -13.64 -21.69 -17.24
CA ARG A 285 -14.59 -20.90 -16.45
C ARG A 285 -15.38 -21.80 -15.49
N CYS A 286 -15.56 -21.33 -14.25
CA CYS A 286 -16.38 -22.00 -13.24
C CYS A 286 -17.85 -22.02 -13.71
N PRO A 287 -18.53 -23.18 -13.79
CA PRO A 287 -19.92 -23.22 -14.22
C PRO A 287 -20.92 -22.52 -13.26
N ILE A 288 -20.51 -22.17 -12.04
CA ILE A 288 -21.34 -21.41 -11.06
C ILE A 288 -21.15 -19.90 -11.22
N SER A 289 -19.89 -19.41 -11.28
CA SER A 289 -19.61 -17.96 -11.31
C SER A 289 -19.41 -17.38 -12.72
N LEU A 290 -19.27 -18.25 -13.73
CA LEU A 290 -18.93 -17.96 -15.13
C LEU A 290 -17.63 -17.16 -15.31
N GLN A 291 -16.79 -17.11 -14.29
CA GLN A 291 -15.48 -16.47 -14.27
C GLN A 291 -14.37 -17.53 -14.34
N LEU A 292 -13.17 -17.12 -14.75
CA LEU A 292 -11.97 -17.97 -14.75
C LEU A 292 -11.75 -18.57 -13.35
N MET A 293 -11.53 -19.88 -13.25
CA MET A 293 -11.29 -20.53 -11.95
C MET A 293 -9.90 -20.16 -11.40
N TYR A 294 -9.80 -20.00 -10.09
CA TYR A 294 -8.54 -19.73 -9.40
C TYR A 294 -8.07 -20.93 -8.57
N ASP A 295 -8.97 -21.59 -7.83
CA ASP A 295 -8.72 -22.93 -7.27
C ASP A 295 -9.73 -23.95 -7.84
N PRO A 296 -9.51 -24.45 -9.07
CA PRO A 296 -10.39 -25.43 -9.68
C PRO A 296 -10.34 -26.78 -8.93
N VAL A 297 -11.50 -27.31 -8.55
CA VAL A 297 -11.70 -28.61 -7.90
C VAL A 297 -12.73 -29.46 -8.65
N ILE A 298 -12.50 -30.76 -8.73
CA ILE A 298 -13.40 -31.76 -9.29
C ILE A 298 -14.32 -32.30 -8.19
N ILE A 299 -15.60 -32.48 -8.51
CA ILE A 299 -16.57 -33.19 -7.68
C ILE A 299 -16.91 -34.56 -8.28
N ASP A 300 -17.55 -35.44 -7.50
CA ASP A 300 -17.94 -36.82 -7.88
C ASP A 300 -18.52 -37.01 -9.31
N SER A 301 -19.27 -36.03 -9.83
CA SER A 301 -19.77 -36.02 -11.23
C SER A 301 -18.71 -35.75 -12.33
N GLY A 302 -17.42 -35.69 -12.00
CA GLY A 302 -16.32 -35.37 -12.91
C GLY A 302 -16.24 -33.92 -13.40
N GLN A 303 -17.20 -33.05 -13.03
CA GLN A 303 -17.17 -31.62 -13.38
C GLN A 303 -16.28 -30.81 -12.44
N THR A 304 -15.63 -29.79 -13.00
CA THR A 304 -14.69 -28.89 -12.28
C THR A 304 -15.32 -27.54 -12.00
N TYR A 305 -15.07 -27.00 -10.81
CA TYR A 305 -15.62 -25.73 -10.30
C TYR A 305 -14.56 -24.96 -9.52
N GLU A 306 -14.75 -23.65 -9.36
CA GLU A 306 -14.02 -22.88 -8.35
C GLU A 306 -14.37 -23.40 -6.95
N ARG A 307 -13.35 -23.72 -6.13
CA ARG A 307 -13.49 -24.25 -4.76
C ARG A 307 -14.54 -23.49 -3.96
N ILE A 308 -14.36 -22.18 -3.81
CA ILE A 308 -15.18 -21.39 -2.88
C ILE A 308 -16.65 -21.28 -3.36
N CYS A 309 -16.91 -21.53 -4.65
CA CYS A 309 -18.26 -21.59 -5.20
C CYS A 309 -18.95 -22.94 -4.92
N ILE A 310 -18.21 -24.06 -5.01
CA ILE A 310 -18.78 -25.41 -4.84
C ILE A 310 -18.81 -25.87 -3.37
N GLU A 311 -17.85 -25.44 -2.55
CA GLU A 311 -17.91 -25.58 -1.08
C GLU A 311 -19.18 -24.89 -0.55
N LYS A 312 -19.47 -23.67 -1.02
CA LYS A 312 -20.71 -22.98 -0.69
C LYS A 312 -21.96 -23.70 -1.17
N TRP A 313 -21.98 -24.20 -2.40
CA TRP A 313 -23.12 -24.98 -2.92
C TRP A 313 -23.43 -26.21 -2.06
N PHE A 314 -22.40 -26.85 -1.49
CA PHE A 314 -22.56 -27.99 -0.57
C PHE A 314 -22.93 -27.55 0.87
N SER A 315 -22.42 -26.42 1.37
CA SER A 315 -22.85 -25.88 2.69
C SER A 315 -24.31 -25.41 2.67
N ASP A 316 -24.77 -24.88 1.54
CA ASP A 316 -26.17 -24.50 1.30
C ASP A 316 -27.10 -25.75 1.17
N GLY A 317 -26.57 -26.96 1.41
CA GLY A 317 -27.33 -28.21 1.58
C GLY A 317 -27.51 -29.05 0.31
N HIS A 318 -27.07 -28.56 -0.86
CA HIS A 318 -27.31 -29.23 -2.14
C HIS A 318 -26.40 -30.46 -2.34
N LYS A 319 -27.01 -31.60 -2.66
CA LYS A 319 -26.32 -32.88 -2.92
C LYS A 319 -26.34 -33.27 -4.42
N THR A 320 -26.35 -32.27 -5.29
CA THR A 320 -26.40 -32.40 -6.75
C THR A 320 -25.30 -31.59 -7.43
N CYS A 321 -24.87 -32.03 -8.61
CA CYS A 321 -23.95 -31.30 -9.47
C CYS A 321 -24.65 -30.05 -10.05
N PRO A 322 -24.13 -28.81 -9.88
CA PRO A 322 -24.75 -27.62 -10.44
C PRO A 322 -24.98 -27.67 -11.96
N LYS A 323 -24.01 -28.23 -12.71
CA LYS A 323 -24.03 -28.23 -14.19
C LYS A 323 -24.79 -29.41 -14.80
N THR A 324 -24.74 -30.61 -14.20
CA THR A 324 -25.42 -31.81 -14.75
C THR A 324 -26.71 -32.17 -14.01
N GLN A 325 -27.01 -31.51 -12.88
CA GLN A 325 -28.13 -31.78 -11.97
C GLN A 325 -28.19 -33.23 -11.42
N GLN A 326 -27.17 -34.06 -11.70
CA GLN A 326 -27.05 -35.41 -11.17
C GLN A 326 -26.80 -35.38 -9.66
N ARG A 327 -27.45 -36.28 -8.93
CA ARG A 327 -27.23 -36.48 -7.49
C ARG A 327 -25.86 -37.11 -7.26
N LEU A 328 -25.06 -36.48 -6.41
CA LEU A 328 -23.71 -36.91 -6.08
C LEU A 328 -23.77 -38.06 -5.05
N SER A 329 -22.89 -39.06 -5.21
CA SER A 329 -22.73 -40.15 -4.23
C SER A 329 -22.07 -39.64 -2.94
N HIS A 330 -21.15 -38.68 -3.08
CA HIS A 330 -20.41 -38.07 -1.99
C HIS A 330 -19.96 -36.65 -2.37
N LEU A 331 -19.60 -35.83 -1.38
CA LEU A 331 -19.32 -34.39 -1.53
C LEU A 331 -17.81 -34.07 -1.44
N SER A 332 -16.93 -34.97 -1.88
CA SER A 332 -15.48 -34.70 -1.87
C SER A 332 -15.10 -33.68 -2.95
N LEU A 333 -14.04 -32.91 -2.68
CA LEU A 333 -13.50 -31.89 -3.57
C LEU A 333 -12.03 -32.20 -3.86
N THR A 334 -11.77 -32.79 -5.02
CA THR A 334 -10.41 -33.17 -5.45
C THR A 334 -9.78 -32.01 -6.22
N PRO A 335 -8.64 -31.42 -5.81
CA PRO A 335 -8.02 -30.32 -6.55
C PRO A 335 -7.67 -30.70 -7.99
N ASN A 336 -8.12 -29.89 -8.96
CA ASN A 336 -7.85 -30.11 -10.38
C ASN A 336 -6.58 -29.37 -10.81
N TYR A 337 -5.42 -29.89 -10.41
CA TYR A 337 -4.12 -29.30 -10.77
C TYR A 337 -3.89 -29.20 -12.29
N SER A 338 -4.49 -30.09 -13.09
CA SER A 338 -4.41 -30.04 -14.55
C SER A 338 -5.13 -28.82 -15.12
N VAL A 339 -6.37 -28.55 -14.69
CA VAL A 339 -7.09 -27.32 -15.08
C VAL A 339 -6.41 -26.08 -14.49
N LYS A 340 -5.88 -26.14 -13.26
CA LYS A 340 -5.12 -25.03 -12.67
C LYS A 340 -3.88 -24.67 -13.51
N GLY A 341 -3.18 -25.68 -14.04
CA GLY A 341 -2.06 -25.50 -14.97
C GLY A 341 -2.47 -24.92 -16.34
N LEU A 342 -3.59 -25.40 -16.91
CA LEU A 342 -4.14 -24.84 -18.15
C LEU A 342 -4.56 -23.37 -18.00
N ILE A 343 -5.13 -23.01 -16.83
CA ILE A 343 -5.50 -21.63 -16.51
C ILE A 343 -4.26 -20.76 -16.35
N ALA A 344 -3.24 -21.21 -15.61
CA ALA A 344 -1.99 -20.47 -15.46
C ALA A 344 -1.33 -20.21 -16.81
N SER A 345 -1.27 -21.23 -17.68
CA SER A 345 -0.74 -21.10 -19.05
C SER A 345 -1.57 -20.17 -19.92
N TRP A 346 -2.91 -20.20 -19.82
CA TRP A 346 -3.79 -19.26 -20.53
C TRP A 346 -3.59 -17.82 -20.03
N CYS A 347 -3.47 -17.59 -18.72
CA CYS A 347 -3.17 -16.28 -18.15
C CYS A 347 -1.83 -15.73 -18.67
N GLU A 348 -0.78 -16.56 -18.64
CA GLU A 348 0.56 -16.21 -19.13
C GLU A 348 0.55 -15.85 -20.62
N HIS A 349 -0.16 -16.61 -21.45
CA HIS A 349 -0.25 -16.36 -22.90
C HIS A 349 -1.08 -15.12 -23.27
N ASN A 350 -1.94 -14.63 -22.38
CA ASN A 350 -2.85 -13.50 -22.61
C ASN A 350 -2.56 -12.27 -21.72
N GLY A 351 -1.46 -12.29 -20.96
CA GLY A 351 -1.01 -11.15 -20.14
C GLY A 351 -1.85 -10.87 -18.89
N VAL A 352 -2.61 -11.85 -18.40
CA VAL A 352 -3.48 -11.69 -17.22
C VAL A 352 -2.69 -12.02 -15.95
N PRO A 353 -2.58 -11.11 -14.95
CA PRO A 353 -1.84 -11.38 -13.72
C PRO A 353 -2.57 -12.41 -12.85
N ILE A 354 -1.82 -13.41 -12.35
CA ILE A 354 -2.31 -14.43 -11.43
C ILE A 354 -2.27 -13.84 -10.00
N LEU A 355 -3.40 -13.88 -9.30
CA LEU A 355 -3.58 -13.25 -7.98
C LEU A 355 -3.53 -14.28 -6.84
N ASP A 356 -2.40 -14.39 -6.14
CA ASP A 356 -2.17 -15.31 -5.02
C ASP A 356 -2.91 -14.89 -3.71
N GLY A 357 -4.24 -14.88 -3.73
CA GLY A 357 -5.11 -14.87 -2.54
C GLY A 357 -5.49 -13.51 -1.90
N PRO A 358 -6.44 -13.49 -0.95
CA PRO A 358 -6.92 -12.27 -0.27
C PRO A 358 -6.17 -11.96 1.06
N PRO A 359 -6.08 -10.67 1.49
CA PRO A 359 -5.38 -10.28 2.72
C PRO A 359 -6.10 -10.68 4.03
N LYS A 360 -5.38 -10.64 5.15
CA LYS A 360 -5.91 -10.89 6.51
C LYS A 360 -5.89 -9.62 7.37
N SER A 361 -6.98 -9.43 8.13
CA SER A 361 -7.15 -8.52 9.30
C SER A 361 -6.76 -7.04 9.16
N LEU A 362 -7.75 -6.15 9.25
CA LEU A 362 -7.60 -4.73 9.55
C LEU A 362 -7.99 -4.45 11.01
N ASP A 363 -7.34 -3.48 11.67
CA ASP A 363 -7.65 -3.12 13.05
C ASP A 363 -8.82 -2.12 13.20
N LEU A 364 -9.51 -2.17 14.34
CA LEU A 364 -10.80 -1.51 14.55
C LEU A 364 -10.70 -0.07 15.07
N ASN A 365 -9.61 0.29 15.76
CA ASN A 365 -9.44 1.63 16.35
C ASN A 365 -9.42 2.73 15.27
N TYR A 366 -8.91 2.39 14.08
CA TYR A 366 -8.80 3.23 12.90
C TYR A 366 -10.12 3.86 12.44
N TRP A 367 -11.23 3.13 12.57
CA TRP A 367 -12.54 3.53 12.06
C TRP A 367 -13.31 4.48 12.98
N ARG A 368 -12.94 4.55 14.27
CA ARG A 368 -13.61 5.41 15.24
C ARG A 368 -13.06 6.84 15.23
N LEU A 369 -11.74 6.98 15.09
CA LEU A 369 -11.08 8.29 15.00
C LEU A 369 -11.43 8.99 13.68
N ALA A 370 -11.31 8.31 12.54
CA ALA A 370 -11.47 8.89 11.20
C ALA A 370 -12.91 9.29 10.80
N LEU A 371 -13.87 9.25 11.73
CA LEU A 371 -15.29 9.57 11.51
C LEU A 371 -15.88 10.46 12.62
N SER A 372 -15.04 11.04 13.50
CA SER A 372 -15.47 11.87 14.64
C SER A 372 -15.12 13.36 14.49
N ASP A 373 -14.58 13.80 13.35
CA ASP A 373 -14.28 15.20 13.03
C ASP A 373 -15.55 16.03 12.80
N SER A 374 -16.28 16.29 13.88
CA SER A 374 -17.40 17.21 13.94
C SER A 374 -17.10 18.33 14.93
N GLU A 375 -16.66 19.49 14.41
CA GLU A 375 -16.48 20.68 15.22
C GLU A 375 -17.79 21.03 15.94
N SER A 376 -17.79 21.04 17.27
CA SER A 376 -18.99 21.30 18.07
C SER A 376 -19.32 22.80 18.20
N GLY A 377 -19.26 23.53 17.08
CA GLY A 377 -19.50 24.96 16.94
C GLY A 377 -20.94 25.41 17.22
N LYS A 378 -21.37 25.34 18.48
CA LYS A 378 -22.64 25.92 18.96
C LYS A 378 -22.42 27.30 19.59
N SER A 379 -22.15 28.29 18.77
CA SER A 379 -22.29 29.69 19.16
C SER A 379 -23.78 30.06 19.33
N ARG A 380 -24.13 30.71 20.44
CA ARG A 380 -25.42 31.39 20.65
C ARG A 380 -25.26 32.63 21.53
N PHE A 381 -25.30 33.80 20.89
CA PHE A 381 -25.70 35.08 21.48
C PHE A 381 -27.21 35.27 21.15
N VAL A 382 -28.06 35.96 21.90
CA VAL A 382 -27.95 36.80 23.13
C VAL A 382 -29.18 36.46 24.05
N ASP A 383 -29.62 37.16 25.12
CA ASP A 383 -29.38 38.52 25.60
C ASP A 383 -29.58 38.69 27.14
N ASN A 384 -28.70 39.50 27.76
CA ASN A 384 -28.95 40.56 28.75
C ASN A 384 -29.73 40.36 30.09
N VAL A 385 -29.39 41.26 31.03
CA VAL A 385 -30.03 41.64 32.32
C VAL A 385 -30.06 40.61 33.47
N GLY A 386 -29.32 40.90 34.55
CA GLY A 386 -29.53 40.30 35.88
C GLY A 386 -28.45 40.70 36.90
N SER A 387 -28.80 41.43 37.95
CA SER A 387 -27.84 42.00 38.92
C SER A 387 -27.94 41.37 40.32
N ASN A 388 -26.83 41.50 41.07
CA ASN A 388 -26.72 41.63 42.53
C ASN A 388 -26.52 40.41 43.49
N THR A 389 -25.50 40.62 44.35
CA THR A 389 -25.39 40.30 45.79
C THR A 389 -25.24 38.87 46.33
N LEU A 390 -24.00 38.59 46.81
CA LEU A 390 -23.62 38.31 48.21
C LEU A 390 -24.52 37.40 49.08
N LYS A 391 -23.91 36.30 49.59
CA LYS A 391 -23.77 35.92 51.03
C LYS A 391 -23.06 34.54 51.20
N GLU A 392 -22.57 34.07 52.35
CA GLU A 392 -21.88 34.66 53.53
C GLU A 392 -21.58 33.55 54.57
N VAL A 393 -20.29 33.24 54.82
CA VAL A 393 -19.65 32.77 56.09
C VAL A 393 -20.26 31.62 56.94
N LYS A 394 -19.48 30.54 57.18
CA LYS A 394 -18.99 30.06 58.52
C LYS A 394 -17.99 28.88 58.37
N VAL A 395 -16.73 28.95 58.88
CA VAL A 395 -16.20 28.61 60.24
C VAL A 395 -16.09 27.08 60.49
N VAL A 396 -14.93 26.37 60.62
CA VAL A 396 -13.64 26.54 61.38
C VAL A 396 -13.78 26.11 62.87
N PRO A 397 -12.84 25.36 63.52
CA PRO A 397 -11.89 24.28 63.11
C PRO A 397 -11.88 23.08 64.12
N LEU A 398 -10.84 22.20 64.10
CA LEU A 398 -10.18 21.67 65.33
C LEU A 398 -8.76 21.09 65.03
N GLU A 399 -7.90 20.95 66.06
CA GLU A 399 -6.45 20.64 65.96
C GLU A 399 -5.99 19.40 66.79
N GLU A 400 -4.66 19.24 66.95
CA GLU A 400 -3.82 18.27 67.72
C GLU A 400 -3.28 17.05 66.93
N SER A 401 -2.00 16.61 67.01
CA SER A 401 -0.71 17.17 67.51
C SER A 401 0.48 16.26 67.03
N GLY A 402 1.79 16.59 67.07
CA GLY A 402 2.45 17.87 67.43
C GLY A 402 4.01 17.95 67.45
N THR A 403 4.82 16.88 67.31
CA THR A 403 6.29 16.91 67.65
C THR A 403 7.33 16.65 66.54
N ILE A 404 8.01 17.74 66.12
CA ILE A 404 9.47 17.98 65.86
C ILE A 404 10.46 16.77 65.97
N LYS A 405 11.48 16.58 65.10
CA LYS A 405 12.56 17.54 64.71
C LYS A 405 13.24 17.33 63.32
N ASP A 406 13.58 18.47 62.71
CA ASP A 406 14.84 18.89 62.05
C ASP A 406 15.60 17.98 61.03
N ALA A 407 15.53 18.32 59.72
CA ALA A 407 16.71 18.55 58.85
C ALA A 407 16.33 19.17 57.47
N GLU A 408 17.02 20.27 57.14
CA GLU A 408 17.30 20.93 55.85
C GLU A 408 16.67 20.44 54.51
N GLY A 409 16.11 21.38 53.72
CA GLY A 409 16.63 21.56 52.36
C GLY A 409 15.77 21.33 51.10
N ASN A 410 14.43 21.28 51.15
CA ASN A 410 13.62 21.20 49.91
C ASN A 410 13.28 22.60 49.34
N GLU A 411 13.72 22.89 48.12
CA GLU A 411 13.09 23.90 47.26
C GLU A 411 11.78 23.34 46.66
N ALA A 412 10.84 24.22 46.29
CA ALA A 412 9.45 23.84 46.06
C ALA A 412 9.21 23.13 44.71
N ASP A 413 8.67 21.92 44.79
CA ASP A 413 8.18 21.13 43.66
C ASP A 413 6.75 21.55 43.27
N ASP A 414 6.64 22.60 42.44
CA ASP A 414 5.37 23.16 41.98
C ASP A 414 4.71 22.28 40.89
N ASN A 415 4.23 21.11 41.31
CA ASN A 415 3.48 20.17 40.47
C ASN A 415 2.11 20.72 40.06
N THR A 416 2.10 21.67 39.14
CA THR A 416 0.92 21.93 38.31
C THR A 416 0.73 20.75 37.35
N TYR A 417 -0.04 19.75 37.77
CA TYR A 417 -0.56 18.71 36.90
C TYR A 417 -1.52 19.34 35.88
N MET A 418 -0.98 19.80 34.75
CA MET A 418 -1.80 20.09 33.57
C MET A 418 -2.25 18.78 32.94
N GLU A 419 -3.55 18.66 32.67
CA GLU A 419 -4.11 17.53 31.94
C GLU A 419 -3.57 17.50 30.51
N GLU A 420 -3.35 16.31 29.94
CA GLU A 420 -2.88 16.13 28.56
C GLU A 420 -4.00 16.48 27.56
N SER A 421 -4.25 17.77 27.35
CA SER A 421 -5.01 18.26 26.21
C SER A 421 -4.20 18.06 24.93
N SER A 422 -4.74 17.25 24.01
CA SER A 422 -4.19 17.07 22.66
C SER A 422 -4.51 18.28 21.78
N ASP A 423 -4.05 19.47 22.19
CA ASP A 423 -4.32 20.72 21.51
C ASP A 423 -3.61 20.77 20.15
N PHE A 424 -4.39 20.99 19.10
CA PHE A 424 -3.92 21.16 17.73
C PHE A 424 -2.90 22.30 17.63
N ILE A 425 -1.81 22.12 16.86
CA ILE A 425 -0.74 23.13 16.80
C ILE A 425 -1.24 24.40 16.12
N THR A 426 -1.52 25.42 16.94
CA THR A 426 -1.90 26.74 16.43
C THR A 426 -0.70 27.45 15.80
N LEU A 427 -0.98 28.38 14.88
CA LEU A 427 0.06 29.27 14.33
C LEU A 427 0.73 30.12 15.42
N GLU A 428 0.00 30.45 16.49
CA GLU A 428 0.54 31.16 17.66
C GLU A 428 1.54 30.30 18.44
N SER A 429 1.26 29.02 18.64
CA SER A 429 2.21 28.04 19.19
C SER A 429 3.48 27.96 18.33
N CYS A 430 3.35 27.93 17.00
CA CYS A 430 4.50 27.97 16.09
C CYS A 430 5.34 29.24 16.22
N VAL A 431 4.71 30.42 16.33
CA VAL A 431 5.42 31.69 16.54
C VAL A 431 6.17 31.71 17.87
N ASN A 432 5.52 31.24 18.94
CA ASN A 432 6.13 31.15 20.27
C ASN A 432 7.33 30.19 20.31
N PHE A 433 7.23 29.03 19.66
CA PHE A 433 8.35 28.09 19.53
C PHE A 433 9.51 28.70 18.73
N MET A 434 9.25 29.31 17.56
CA MET A 434 10.30 29.95 16.76
C MET A 434 10.99 31.09 17.51
N ALA A 435 10.26 31.86 18.32
CA ALA A 435 10.85 32.90 19.15
C ALA A 435 11.86 32.35 20.18
N VAL A 436 11.60 31.18 20.78
CA VAL A 436 12.55 30.54 21.72
C VAL A 436 13.73 29.90 20.99
N LEU A 437 13.52 29.29 19.82
CA LEU A 437 14.61 28.70 19.02
C LEU A 437 15.57 29.76 18.50
N THR A 438 15.06 30.89 18.02
CA THR A 438 15.87 31.97 17.42
C THR A 438 16.49 32.93 18.44
N ALA A 439 15.98 33.02 19.67
CA ALA A 439 16.56 33.86 20.71
C ALA A 439 17.99 33.44 21.11
N GLU A 440 18.84 34.40 21.47
CA GLU A 440 20.07 34.13 22.22
C GLU A 440 19.70 33.64 23.63
N GLY A 441 20.14 32.44 24.03
CA GLY A 441 19.79 31.91 25.34
C GLY A 441 20.12 30.44 25.58
N ASP A 442 19.99 30.06 26.85
CA ASP A 442 20.20 28.76 27.48
C ASP A 442 19.68 27.55 26.65
N LEU A 443 20.60 26.64 26.28
CA LEU A 443 20.30 25.41 25.56
C LEU A 443 19.24 24.56 26.27
N ARG A 444 19.16 24.59 27.61
CA ARG A 444 18.14 23.85 28.39
C ARG A 444 16.72 24.34 28.09
N LYS A 445 16.53 25.64 27.82
CA LYS A 445 15.22 26.20 27.42
C LYS A 445 14.87 25.82 25.99
N LYS A 446 15.85 25.88 25.07
CA LYS A 446 15.65 25.44 23.69
C LYS A 446 15.31 23.96 23.62
N CYS A 447 16.04 23.11 24.35
CA CYS A 447 15.83 21.67 24.40
C CYS A 447 14.40 21.30 24.86
N LYS A 448 13.86 21.98 25.90
CA LYS A 448 12.44 21.80 26.30
C LYS A 448 11.44 22.12 25.17
N VAL A 449 11.69 23.16 24.39
CA VAL A 449 10.83 23.52 23.24
C VAL A 449 11.02 22.54 22.08
N VAL A 450 12.23 22.08 21.81
CA VAL A 450 12.48 21.06 20.77
C VAL A 450 11.86 19.72 21.15
N GLU A 451 11.83 19.36 22.43
CA GLU A 451 11.13 18.16 22.91
C GLU A 451 9.61 18.27 22.70
N GLN A 452 9.01 19.44 23.00
CA GLN A 452 7.60 19.70 22.69
C GLN A 452 7.33 19.57 21.18
N ILE A 453 8.15 20.21 20.34
CA ILE A 453 8.09 20.10 18.87
C ILE A 453 8.21 18.64 18.42
N ARG A 454 9.17 17.88 18.96
CA ARG A 454 9.41 16.47 18.63
C ARG A 454 8.18 15.62 18.93
N LEU A 455 7.57 15.80 20.09
CA LEU A 455 6.37 15.08 20.50
C LEU A 455 5.17 15.44 19.61
N SER A 456 4.92 16.72 19.34
CA SER A 456 3.80 17.14 18.49
C SER A 456 3.95 16.68 17.03
N LEU A 457 5.17 16.65 16.48
CA LEU A 457 5.43 16.17 15.11
C LEU A 457 5.34 14.64 14.95
N LYS A 458 5.23 13.88 16.05
CA LYS A 458 5.34 12.41 16.04
C LYS A 458 4.22 11.76 15.22
N ASP A 459 2.97 12.10 15.50
CA ASP A 459 1.79 11.45 14.91
C ASP A 459 0.88 12.42 14.12
N ASP A 460 1.29 13.69 13.96
CA ASP A 460 0.55 14.75 13.23
C ASP A 460 1.23 15.09 11.89
N ASP A 461 0.54 14.82 10.78
CA ASP A 461 0.99 15.16 9.42
C ASP A 461 0.82 16.66 9.08
N GLU A 462 -0.19 17.34 9.64
CA GLU A 462 -0.44 18.77 9.38
C GLU A 462 0.58 19.64 10.13
N ALA A 463 0.96 19.25 11.36
CA ALA A 463 2.08 19.84 12.09
C ALA A 463 3.38 19.86 11.27
N ARG A 464 3.73 18.73 10.63
CA ARG A 464 4.94 18.63 9.79
C ARG A 464 4.87 19.58 8.59
N ILE A 465 3.70 19.73 7.98
CA ILE A 465 3.49 20.66 6.86
C ILE A 465 3.57 22.11 7.34
N LEU A 466 2.93 22.44 8.47
CA LEU A 466 2.90 23.79 9.05
C LEU A 466 4.28 24.24 9.51
N MET A 467 4.97 23.44 10.33
CA MET A 467 6.31 23.75 10.82
C MET A 467 7.34 23.81 9.68
N GLY A 468 7.29 22.84 8.75
CA GLY A 468 8.14 22.85 7.57
C GLY A 468 7.93 24.10 6.70
N ALA A 469 6.71 24.60 6.58
CA ALA A 469 6.42 25.84 5.86
C ALA A 469 6.84 27.13 6.60
N ASN A 470 7.19 27.05 7.89
CA ASN A 470 7.55 28.19 8.74
C ASN A 470 9.04 28.19 9.20
N GLY A 471 9.92 27.47 8.50
CA GLY A 471 11.37 27.52 8.74
C GLY A 471 11.87 26.73 9.97
N PHE A 472 11.06 25.79 10.47
CA PHE A 472 11.47 24.93 11.59
C PHE A 472 12.59 23.95 11.20
N ALA A 473 12.76 23.60 9.91
CA ALA A 473 13.85 22.75 9.50
C ALA A 473 15.20 23.41 9.83
N GLU A 474 15.38 24.64 9.37
CA GLU A 474 16.54 25.49 9.63
C GLU A 474 16.75 25.71 11.13
N ALA A 475 15.72 26.13 11.86
CA ALA A 475 15.83 26.40 13.30
C ALA A 475 16.16 25.15 14.14
N LEU A 476 15.74 23.94 13.72
CA LEU A 476 16.11 22.69 14.36
C LEU A 476 17.52 22.22 13.99
N MET A 477 18.01 22.53 12.78
CA MET A 477 19.41 22.29 12.40
C MET A 477 20.36 23.25 13.12
N ASP A 478 19.99 24.51 13.31
CA ASP A 478 20.74 25.46 14.15
C ASP A 478 20.81 24.98 15.61
N PHE A 479 19.68 24.49 16.16
CA PHE A 479 19.66 23.89 17.50
C PHE A 479 20.56 22.65 17.62
N LEU A 480 20.49 21.71 16.67
CA LEU A 480 21.37 20.53 16.65
C LEU A 480 22.85 20.93 16.47
N THR A 481 23.14 21.99 15.71
CA THR A 481 24.49 22.56 15.59
C THR A 481 24.99 23.08 16.94
N LEU A 482 24.17 23.81 17.69
CA LEU A 482 24.50 24.25 19.06
C LEU A 482 24.71 23.05 20.01
N ALA A 483 23.84 22.04 19.96
CA ALA A 483 23.98 20.83 20.77
C ALA A 483 25.26 20.03 20.47
N LEU A 484 25.77 20.09 19.23
CA LEU A 484 27.06 19.51 18.81
C LEU A 484 28.28 20.39 19.13
N ILE A 485 28.07 21.67 19.48
CA ILE A 485 29.12 22.59 19.95
C ILE A 485 29.24 22.51 21.48
N GLU A 486 28.11 22.38 22.20
CA GLU A 486 28.06 22.20 23.66
C GLU A 486 28.24 20.74 24.11
N GLU A 487 28.49 19.80 23.17
CA GLU A 487 28.69 18.36 23.40
C GLU A 487 27.57 17.69 24.24
N ASN A 488 26.35 18.25 24.15
CA ASN A 488 25.20 17.84 24.95
C ASN A 488 24.41 16.69 24.29
N SER A 489 24.60 15.46 24.78
CA SER A 489 23.95 14.25 24.28
C SER A 489 22.43 14.37 24.19
N ASP A 490 21.76 14.74 25.28
CA ASP A 490 20.29 14.80 25.35
C ASP A 490 19.74 15.75 24.28
N ALA A 491 20.35 16.93 24.12
CA ALA A 491 19.97 17.91 23.11
C ALA A 491 20.28 17.44 21.67
N GLN A 492 21.35 16.67 21.46
CA GLN A 492 21.66 16.08 20.15
C GLN A 492 20.62 15.04 19.74
N GLU A 493 20.22 14.15 20.65
CA GLU A 493 19.16 13.17 20.42
C GLU A 493 17.81 13.86 20.17
N THR A 494 17.40 14.77 21.07
CA THR A 494 16.15 15.52 20.95
C THR A 494 16.09 16.32 19.64
N GLY A 495 17.19 16.96 19.22
CA GLY A 495 17.29 17.69 17.96
C GLY A 495 17.24 16.81 16.72
N ALA A 496 18.04 15.73 16.68
CA ALA A 496 18.06 14.79 15.57
C ALA A 496 16.69 14.09 15.40
N MET A 497 16.03 13.73 16.49
CA MET A 497 14.70 13.10 16.44
C MET A 497 13.56 14.09 16.16
N ALA A 498 13.69 15.38 16.49
CA ALA A 498 12.78 16.41 16.01
C ALA A 498 12.89 16.59 14.48
N LEU A 499 14.10 16.62 13.94
CA LEU A 499 14.37 16.63 12.49
C LEU A 499 13.86 15.37 11.78
N PHE A 500 14.00 14.20 12.41
CA PHE A 500 13.39 12.95 11.93
C PHE A 500 11.87 13.08 11.86
N ASN A 501 11.20 13.42 12.96
CA ASN A 501 9.74 13.54 12.99
C ASN A 501 9.23 14.59 11.99
N LEU A 502 9.92 15.73 11.83
CA LEU A 502 9.59 16.76 10.83
C LEU A 502 9.61 16.22 9.39
N SER A 503 10.45 15.24 9.08
CA SER A 503 10.65 14.69 7.74
C SER A 503 9.87 13.38 7.46
N VAL A 504 9.24 12.76 8.46
CA VAL A 504 8.42 11.55 8.26
C VAL A 504 7.32 11.81 7.23
N ASN A 505 7.37 11.03 6.15
CA ASN A 505 6.47 11.08 4.98
C ASN A 505 6.39 12.43 4.24
N ASN A 506 7.33 13.36 4.49
CA ASN A 506 7.29 14.70 3.91
C ASN A 506 8.55 15.00 3.09
N ASN A 507 8.47 14.74 1.78
CA ASN A 507 9.59 14.96 0.84
C ASN A 507 10.03 16.43 0.77
N ARG A 508 9.10 17.39 0.81
CA ARG A 508 9.44 18.82 0.84
C ARG A 508 10.33 19.17 2.04
N ASN A 509 10.03 18.62 3.22
CA ASN A 509 10.85 18.84 4.41
C ASN A 509 12.23 18.18 4.27
N ARG A 510 12.31 16.96 3.71
CA ARG A 510 13.59 16.31 3.36
C ARG A 510 14.41 17.16 2.39
N GLU A 511 13.81 17.66 1.32
CA GLU A 511 14.44 18.54 0.32
C GLU A 511 15.01 19.82 0.96
N MET A 512 14.24 20.50 1.82
CA MET A 512 14.70 21.71 2.52
C MET A 512 15.87 21.41 3.48
N MET A 513 15.82 20.31 4.22
CA MET A 513 16.90 19.87 5.11
C MET A 513 18.18 19.51 4.35
N ILE A 514 18.05 18.83 3.21
CA ILE A 514 19.18 18.53 2.31
C ILE A 514 19.79 19.82 1.74
N ALA A 515 18.95 20.75 1.26
CA ALA A 515 19.40 22.03 0.69
C ALA A 515 20.14 22.93 1.71
N ALA A 516 19.78 22.84 2.99
CA ALA A 516 20.42 23.56 4.08
C ALA A 516 21.60 22.79 4.73
N GLY A 517 21.96 21.60 4.24
CA GLY A 517 23.20 20.90 4.61
C GLY A 517 23.11 19.88 5.75
N VAL A 518 21.92 19.33 6.04
CA VAL A 518 21.72 18.33 7.13
C VAL A 518 22.69 17.14 7.08
N ILE A 519 23.17 16.75 5.90
CA ILE A 519 24.14 15.65 5.75
C ILE A 519 25.47 15.99 6.45
N SER A 520 26.04 17.17 6.22
CA SER A 520 27.29 17.57 6.88
C SER A 520 27.10 17.84 8.39
N LEU A 521 25.88 18.13 8.84
CA LEU A 521 25.53 18.16 10.26
C LEU A 521 25.54 16.75 10.88
N LEU A 522 24.99 15.75 10.17
CA LEU A 522 25.06 14.34 10.55
C LEU A 522 26.49 13.78 10.50
N GLU A 523 27.33 14.20 9.55
CA GLU A 523 28.76 13.85 9.54
C GLU A 523 29.48 14.37 10.79
N ASN A 524 29.18 15.59 11.23
CA ASN A 524 29.71 16.11 12.50
C ASN A 524 29.16 15.32 13.72
N MET A 525 27.91 14.85 13.67
CA MET A 525 27.33 14.04 14.74
C MET A 525 28.03 12.68 14.87
N ILE A 526 28.21 11.93 13.78
CA ILE A 526 28.85 10.60 13.82
C ILE A 526 30.36 10.65 14.13
N LEU A 527 31.02 11.81 13.95
CA LEU A 527 32.44 12.01 14.26
C LEU A 527 32.71 12.50 15.70
N LYS A 528 31.71 13.09 16.36
CA LYS A 528 31.86 13.69 17.71
C LYS A 528 31.04 13.01 18.80
N SER A 529 29.93 12.37 18.44
CA SER A 529 28.96 11.82 19.38
C SER A 529 28.96 10.30 19.36
N ASN A 530 28.70 9.70 20.53
CA ASN A 530 28.44 8.26 20.64
C ASN A 530 26.98 7.91 20.27
N LEU A 531 26.15 8.89 19.93
CA LEU A 531 24.72 8.72 19.60
C LEU A 531 24.51 8.25 18.16
N HIS A 532 24.94 7.02 17.85
CA HIS A 532 24.81 6.43 16.52
C HIS A 532 23.34 6.30 16.07
N GLY A 533 22.42 5.98 16.98
CA GLY A 533 21.00 5.70 16.68
C GLY A 533 20.25 6.86 16.00
N PRO A 534 20.10 8.03 16.64
CA PRO A 534 19.37 9.16 16.06
C PRO A 534 19.93 9.64 14.72
N ALA A 535 21.26 9.62 14.58
CA ALA A 535 21.92 9.94 13.30
C ALA A 535 21.57 8.93 12.20
N THR A 536 21.58 7.64 12.53
CA THR A 536 21.25 6.54 11.61
C THR A 536 19.78 6.55 11.20
N ALA A 537 18.87 6.80 12.15
CA ALA A 537 17.44 6.97 11.86
C ALA A 537 17.19 8.15 10.91
N LEU A 538 17.90 9.28 11.08
CA LEU A 538 17.76 10.42 10.17
C LEU A 538 18.37 10.11 8.78
N TYR A 539 19.50 9.41 8.69
CA TYR A 539 20.02 8.90 7.41
C TYR A 539 19.01 7.97 6.70
N LEU A 540 18.35 7.07 7.43
CA LEU A 540 17.29 6.20 6.89
C LEU A 540 16.15 7.04 6.29
N ASN A 541 15.61 7.98 7.06
CA ASN A 541 14.49 8.83 6.64
C ASN A 541 14.83 9.69 5.41
N LEU A 542 16.06 10.23 5.34
CA LEU A 542 16.55 10.98 4.19
C LEU A 542 16.83 10.09 2.97
N SER A 543 17.32 8.86 3.15
CA SER A 543 17.62 7.92 2.04
C SER A 543 16.39 7.50 1.22
N CYS A 544 15.19 7.74 1.73
CA CYS A 544 13.92 7.57 1.01
C CYS A 544 13.68 8.63 -0.09
N LEU A 545 14.49 9.70 -0.16
CA LEU A 545 14.46 10.69 -1.23
C LEU A 545 15.57 10.39 -2.25
N GLU A 546 15.21 10.19 -3.53
CA GLU A 546 16.17 9.84 -4.58
C GLU A 546 17.34 10.83 -4.68
N ASP A 547 17.07 12.14 -4.64
CA ASP A 547 18.10 13.19 -4.75
C ASP A 547 19.04 13.25 -3.53
N ALA A 548 18.64 12.69 -2.38
CA ALA A 548 19.51 12.58 -1.21
C ALA A 548 20.53 11.42 -1.34
N LYS A 549 20.20 10.35 -2.06
CA LYS A 549 21.04 9.14 -2.13
C LYS A 549 22.45 9.43 -2.68
N PRO A 550 22.66 10.19 -3.78
CA PRO A 550 24.00 10.53 -4.25
C PRO A 550 24.80 11.32 -3.20
N ILE A 551 24.15 12.24 -2.48
CA ILE A 551 24.78 13.10 -1.47
C ILE A 551 25.22 12.25 -0.27
N ILE A 552 24.34 11.41 0.26
CA ILE A 552 24.65 10.44 1.33
C ILE A 552 25.78 9.49 0.88
N SER A 553 25.77 9.01 -0.36
CA SER A 553 26.84 8.15 -0.87
C SER A 553 28.18 8.85 -1.09
N SER A 554 28.18 10.17 -1.22
CA SER A 554 29.41 10.97 -1.37
C SER A 554 30.00 11.38 -0.01
N SER A 555 29.29 11.13 1.09
CA SER A 555 29.68 11.51 2.45
C SER A 555 30.31 10.34 3.21
N THR A 556 30.82 10.63 4.42
CA THR A 556 31.34 9.62 5.35
C THR A 556 30.29 8.64 5.90
N ALA A 557 29.00 8.83 5.56
CA ALA A 557 27.90 7.98 6.02
C ALA A 557 28.04 6.51 5.58
N VAL A 558 28.43 6.23 4.33
CA VAL A 558 28.44 4.83 3.83
C VAL A 558 29.41 3.92 4.61
N PRO A 559 30.70 4.29 4.84
CA PRO A 559 31.58 3.52 5.71
C PRO A 559 31.06 3.37 7.15
N PHE A 560 30.48 4.43 7.72
CA PHE A 560 29.90 4.41 9.06
C PHE A 560 28.73 3.41 9.17
N LEU A 561 27.78 3.46 8.24
CA LEU A 561 26.63 2.54 8.19
C LEU A 561 27.06 1.07 8.07
N ILE A 562 28.11 0.80 7.28
CA ILE A 562 28.67 -0.56 7.13
C ILE A 562 29.40 -0.99 8.41
N GLN A 563 30.10 -0.09 9.11
CA GLN A 563 30.73 -0.36 10.40
C GLN A 563 29.68 -0.76 11.45
N LEU A 564 28.54 -0.05 11.54
CA LEU A 564 27.45 -0.36 12.48
C LEU A 564 26.96 -1.80 12.35
N LEU A 565 26.85 -2.35 11.14
CA LEU A 565 26.42 -3.74 10.91
C LEU A 565 27.27 -4.79 11.67
N THR A 566 28.53 -4.44 11.97
CA THR A 566 29.51 -5.31 12.64
C THR A 566 29.84 -4.89 14.08
N SER A 567 29.23 -3.81 14.57
CA SER A 567 29.48 -3.29 15.91
C SER A 567 28.74 -4.09 17.00
N ASN A 568 28.87 -3.65 18.26
CA ASN A 568 28.04 -4.12 19.38
C ASN A 568 26.85 -3.19 19.67
N ASP A 569 26.51 -2.27 18.76
CA ASP A 569 25.39 -1.33 18.94
C ASP A 569 24.01 -2.03 18.95
N GLU A 570 22.99 -1.26 19.34
CA GLU A 570 21.60 -1.70 19.46
C GLU A 570 21.04 -2.30 18.15
N SER A 571 20.20 -3.33 18.29
CA SER A 571 19.51 -3.99 17.19
C SER A 571 18.73 -3.03 16.28
N GLN A 572 18.07 -2.00 16.82
CA GLN A 572 17.34 -1.03 15.98
C GLN A 572 18.31 -0.16 15.16
N THR A 573 19.35 0.40 15.78
CA THR A 573 20.38 1.19 15.07
C THR A 573 21.01 0.41 13.91
N LYS A 574 21.30 -0.89 14.12
CA LYS A 574 21.79 -1.78 13.06
C LYS A 574 20.78 -2.06 11.95
N LEU A 575 19.50 -2.17 12.29
CA LEU A 575 18.42 -2.41 11.34
C LEU A 575 18.18 -1.16 10.47
N ASP A 576 18.21 0.02 11.08
CA ASP A 576 18.10 1.30 10.38
C ASP A 576 19.30 1.51 9.43
N ALA A 577 20.51 1.12 9.86
CA ALA A 577 21.68 1.11 8.98
C ALA A 577 21.53 0.15 7.79
N LEU A 578 21.02 -1.06 8.03
CA LEU A 578 20.76 -2.06 6.99
C LEU A 578 19.70 -1.59 5.98
N HIS A 579 18.60 -0.99 6.44
CA HIS A 579 17.58 -0.41 5.56
C HIS A 579 18.06 0.85 4.82
N THR A 580 18.94 1.66 5.43
CA THR A 580 19.59 2.79 4.73
C THR A 580 20.47 2.28 3.59
N LEU A 581 21.30 1.25 3.85
CA LEU A 581 22.13 0.62 2.83
C LEU A 581 21.31 -0.08 1.74
N TYR A 582 20.15 -0.65 2.09
CA TYR A 582 19.16 -1.13 1.12
C TYR A 582 18.67 0.00 0.21
N ASN A 583 18.17 1.11 0.77
CA ASN A 583 17.68 2.26 0.01
C ASN A 583 18.76 2.83 -0.93
N LEU A 584 20.01 2.96 -0.46
CA LEU A 584 21.15 3.37 -1.29
C LEU A 584 21.47 2.36 -2.40
N SER A 585 21.41 1.05 -2.10
CA SER A 585 21.71 -0.02 -3.08
C SER A 585 20.74 -0.08 -4.26
N THR A 586 19.53 0.48 -4.12
CA THR A 586 18.56 0.55 -5.23
C THR A 586 19.04 1.39 -6.43
N THR A 587 20.02 2.26 -6.22
CA THR A 587 20.52 3.21 -7.22
C THR A 587 21.84 2.68 -7.86
N PRO A 588 21.86 2.27 -9.15
CA PRO A 588 23.00 1.55 -9.73
C PRO A 588 24.34 2.32 -9.74
N SER A 589 24.32 3.66 -9.73
CA SER A 589 25.52 4.50 -9.67
C SER A 589 26.20 4.49 -8.28
N ILE A 590 25.48 4.09 -7.23
CA ILE A 590 25.97 4.05 -5.85
C ILE A 590 26.63 2.70 -5.51
N ILE A 591 26.30 1.63 -6.24
CA ILE A 591 26.85 0.28 -6.05
C ILE A 591 28.40 0.25 -5.97
N PRO A 592 29.18 0.92 -6.85
CA PRO A 592 30.64 0.92 -6.74
C PRO A 592 31.15 1.51 -5.42
N VAL A 593 30.45 2.51 -4.85
CA VAL A 593 30.81 3.12 -3.57
C VAL A 593 30.58 2.12 -2.43
N LEU A 594 29.41 1.48 -2.39
CA LEU A 594 29.07 0.46 -1.39
C LEU A 594 30.08 -0.70 -1.39
N LEU A 595 30.48 -1.16 -2.58
CA LEU A 595 31.51 -2.19 -2.74
C LEU A 595 32.87 -1.71 -2.23
N SER A 596 33.31 -0.50 -2.62
CA SER A 596 34.59 0.07 -2.16
C SER A 596 34.67 0.32 -0.64
N ALA A 597 33.51 0.48 0.02
CA ALA A 597 33.39 0.62 1.47
C ALA A 597 33.21 -0.73 2.20
N GLY A 598 33.29 -1.87 1.50
CA GLY A 598 33.34 -3.20 2.11
C GLY A 598 31.99 -3.82 2.48
N ILE A 599 30.87 -3.38 1.87
CA ILE A 599 29.51 -3.82 2.22
C ILE A 599 29.33 -5.36 2.25
N VAL A 600 30.04 -6.10 1.39
CA VAL A 600 29.94 -7.57 1.30
C VAL A 600 30.39 -8.24 2.62
N GLY A 601 31.42 -7.70 3.28
CA GLY A 601 31.84 -8.18 4.60
C GLY A 601 30.86 -7.78 5.71
N GLY A 602 30.26 -6.58 5.62
CA GLY A 602 29.25 -6.12 6.58
C GLY A 602 27.96 -6.95 6.58
N LEU A 603 27.60 -7.59 5.46
CA LEU A 603 26.41 -8.45 5.34
C LEU A 603 26.67 -9.91 5.77
N GLN A 604 27.93 -10.33 5.92
CA GLN A 604 28.31 -11.72 6.18
C GLN A 604 27.77 -12.25 7.53
N SER A 605 27.68 -11.38 8.55
CA SER A 605 27.22 -11.72 9.90
C SER A 605 25.76 -12.20 9.95
N PHE A 606 24.87 -11.53 9.20
CA PHE A 606 23.43 -11.82 9.21
C PHE A 606 23.08 -13.13 8.48
N LEU A 607 23.86 -13.49 7.46
CA LEU A 607 23.64 -14.71 6.65
C LEU A 607 24.32 -15.96 7.25
N ALA A 608 25.29 -15.78 8.15
CA ALA A 608 26.02 -16.87 8.80
C ALA A 608 25.40 -17.34 10.12
N SER A 609 24.35 -16.67 10.60
CA SER A 609 23.68 -16.96 11.87
C SER A 609 22.16 -17.08 11.71
N PRO A 610 21.48 -17.95 12.49
CA PRO A 610 20.01 -18.00 12.52
C PRO A 610 19.48 -16.74 13.24
N SER A 611 19.38 -15.67 12.46
CA SER A 611 18.90 -14.36 12.87
C SER A 611 17.39 -14.21 12.60
N ASP A 612 16.81 -13.09 13.02
CA ASP A 612 15.41 -12.78 12.73
C ASP A 612 15.23 -12.54 11.20
N SER A 613 14.14 -13.05 10.62
CA SER A 613 13.98 -13.24 9.17
C SER A 613 14.11 -11.95 8.37
N MET A 614 13.69 -10.82 8.96
CA MET A 614 13.80 -9.48 8.35
C MET A 614 15.24 -9.05 8.02
N TRP A 615 16.23 -9.52 8.79
CA TRP A 615 17.65 -9.28 8.55
C TRP A 615 18.15 -10.06 7.34
N ILE A 616 17.72 -11.31 7.23
CA ILE A 616 18.03 -12.21 6.12
C ILE A 616 17.43 -11.66 4.83
N GLU A 617 16.11 -11.37 4.80
CA GLU A 617 15.45 -10.82 3.61
C GLU A 617 16.07 -9.49 3.15
N THR A 618 16.35 -8.56 4.07
CA THR A 618 16.96 -7.27 3.69
C THR A 618 18.38 -7.45 3.17
N SER A 619 19.18 -8.33 3.79
CA SER A 619 20.55 -8.63 3.32
C SER A 619 20.56 -9.31 1.94
N LEU A 620 19.65 -10.25 1.69
CA LEU A 620 19.47 -10.90 0.40
C LEU A 620 19.02 -9.90 -0.69
N ALA A 621 18.17 -8.93 -0.33
CA ALA A 621 17.75 -7.86 -1.23
C ALA A 621 18.90 -6.91 -1.60
N ILE A 622 19.78 -6.54 -0.64
CA ILE A 622 21.00 -5.77 -0.92
C ILE A 622 21.93 -6.55 -1.86
N LEU A 623 22.19 -7.83 -1.58
CA LEU A 623 23.03 -8.67 -2.44
C LEU A 623 22.49 -8.78 -3.87
N MET A 624 21.17 -8.95 -4.03
CA MET A 624 20.50 -8.92 -5.33
C MET A 624 20.72 -7.60 -6.09
N ASN A 625 20.69 -6.46 -5.38
CA ASN A 625 20.95 -5.15 -5.98
C ASN A 625 22.42 -5.00 -6.39
N LEU A 626 23.38 -5.32 -5.51
CA LEU A 626 24.82 -5.28 -5.82
C LEU A 626 25.17 -6.18 -7.02
N ALA A 627 24.57 -7.37 -7.09
CA ALA A 627 24.75 -8.35 -8.16
C ALA A 627 24.09 -7.95 -9.50
N SER A 628 23.41 -6.79 -9.58
CA SER A 628 23.06 -6.18 -10.87
C SER A 628 24.29 -5.65 -11.63
N SER A 629 25.42 -5.48 -10.95
CA SER A 629 26.68 -5.03 -11.50
C SER A 629 27.71 -6.17 -11.61
N LYS A 630 28.55 -6.15 -12.65
CA LYS A 630 29.63 -7.14 -12.80
C LYS A 630 30.63 -7.10 -11.64
N LEU A 631 30.97 -5.90 -11.16
CA LEU A 631 31.84 -5.70 -9.99
C LEU A 631 31.26 -6.34 -8.73
N GLY A 632 29.96 -6.15 -8.47
CA GLY A 632 29.28 -6.78 -7.33
C GLY A 632 29.25 -8.30 -7.41
N ILE A 633 29.06 -8.88 -8.61
CA ILE A 633 29.17 -10.33 -8.81
C ILE A 633 30.61 -10.83 -8.54
N GLU A 634 31.63 -10.08 -8.97
CA GLU A 634 33.04 -10.44 -8.77
C GLU A 634 33.46 -10.35 -7.29
N GLU A 635 33.01 -9.32 -6.57
CA GLU A 635 33.24 -9.13 -5.14
C GLU A 635 32.52 -10.20 -4.31
N ILE A 636 31.23 -10.45 -4.58
CA ILE A 636 30.44 -11.50 -3.93
C ILE A 636 31.02 -12.90 -4.21
N THR A 637 31.51 -13.19 -5.43
CA THR A 637 32.20 -14.46 -5.72
C THR A 637 33.57 -14.57 -5.01
N SER A 638 34.07 -13.48 -4.42
CA SER A 638 35.36 -13.46 -3.71
C SER A 638 35.21 -13.63 -2.19
N ALA A 639 33.99 -13.58 -1.65
CA ALA A 639 33.64 -13.88 -0.26
C ALA A 639 33.00 -15.29 -0.15
N PRO A 640 33.78 -16.37 0.03
CA PRO A 640 33.23 -17.74 0.05
C PRO A 640 32.23 -17.99 1.18
N GLU A 641 32.41 -17.37 2.34
CA GLU A 641 31.53 -17.52 3.50
C GLU A 641 30.11 -17.01 3.23
N LEU A 642 29.97 -16.01 2.35
CA LEU A 642 28.68 -15.49 1.92
C LEU A 642 27.98 -16.47 0.95
N ILE A 643 28.75 -17.22 0.15
CA ILE A 643 28.23 -18.32 -0.67
C ILE A 643 27.79 -19.50 0.21
N SER A 644 28.54 -19.83 1.27
CA SER A 644 28.13 -20.82 2.28
C SER A 644 26.84 -20.42 3.00
N GLY A 645 26.71 -19.14 3.41
CA GLY A 645 25.48 -18.62 4.02
C GLY A 645 24.27 -18.71 3.08
N LEU A 646 24.44 -18.34 1.81
CA LEU A 646 23.41 -18.51 0.78
C LEU A 646 23.01 -19.99 0.59
N ALA A 647 23.97 -20.93 0.61
CA ALA A 647 23.68 -22.35 0.53
C ALA A 647 22.91 -22.88 1.76
N ALA A 648 23.31 -22.44 2.97
CA ALA A 648 22.63 -22.81 4.22
C ALA A 648 21.17 -22.33 4.25
N ILE A 649 20.89 -21.11 3.77
CA ILE A 649 19.52 -20.59 3.63
C ILE A 649 18.70 -21.42 2.63
N VAL A 650 19.32 -21.90 1.54
CA VAL A 650 18.64 -22.77 0.56
C VAL A 650 18.29 -24.14 1.14
N ASP A 651 19.12 -24.71 2.00
CA ASP A 651 18.83 -26.01 2.64
C ASP A 651 17.89 -25.89 3.86
N ALA A 652 17.96 -24.82 4.64
CA ALA A 652 17.33 -24.75 5.98
C ALA A 652 16.44 -23.51 6.26
N GLY A 653 16.45 -22.48 5.42
CA GLY A 653 15.68 -21.24 5.64
C GLY A 653 14.17 -21.36 5.42
N GLU A 654 13.44 -20.30 5.74
CA GLU A 654 12.01 -20.14 5.46
C GLU A 654 11.71 -20.14 3.95
N ARG A 655 10.46 -20.40 3.56
CA ARG A 655 10.08 -20.50 2.12
C ARG A 655 10.32 -19.21 1.33
N ALA A 656 10.26 -18.05 1.99
CA ALA A 656 10.54 -16.76 1.38
C ALA A 656 12.06 -16.57 1.22
N GLU A 657 12.83 -16.74 2.29
CA GLU A 657 14.30 -16.70 2.32
C GLU A 657 14.92 -17.67 1.29
N GLN A 658 14.44 -18.92 1.24
CA GLN A 658 14.81 -19.91 0.23
C GLN A 658 14.60 -19.39 -1.20
N GLU A 659 13.46 -18.76 -1.48
CA GLU A 659 13.23 -18.15 -2.80
C GLU A 659 14.22 -17.01 -3.08
N GLN A 660 14.48 -16.14 -2.10
CA GLN A 660 15.39 -15.01 -2.24
C GLN A 660 16.84 -15.48 -2.44
N ALA A 661 17.33 -16.43 -1.64
CA ALA A 661 18.66 -17.00 -1.76
C ALA A 661 18.86 -17.72 -3.12
N VAL A 662 17.89 -18.53 -3.58
CA VAL A 662 17.93 -19.11 -4.93
C VAL A 662 17.87 -18.04 -6.03
N SER A 663 17.25 -16.89 -5.77
CA SER A 663 17.29 -15.74 -6.71
C SER A 663 18.71 -15.18 -6.83
N CYS A 664 19.35 -14.93 -5.68
CA CYS A 664 20.71 -14.39 -5.61
C CYS A 664 21.71 -15.34 -6.27
N LEU A 665 21.70 -16.62 -5.89
CA LEU A 665 22.53 -17.67 -6.50
C LEU A 665 22.31 -17.78 -8.02
N LEU A 666 21.06 -17.67 -8.50
CA LEU A 666 20.78 -17.69 -9.95
C LEU A 666 21.34 -16.48 -10.70
N VAL A 667 21.43 -15.29 -10.08
CA VAL A 667 22.10 -14.12 -10.68
C VAL A 667 23.62 -14.32 -10.68
N LEU A 668 24.20 -14.70 -9.53
CA LEU A 668 25.65 -14.87 -9.36
C LEU A 668 26.21 -15.96 -10.28
N CYS A 669 25.60 -17.16 -10.30
CA CYS A 669 26.01 -18.27 -11.16
C CYS A 669 25.83 -18.00 -12.67
N ARG A 670 25.00 -17.01 -13.05
CA ARG A 670 24.89 -16.54 -14.45
C ARG A 670 25.98 -15.56 -14.85
N GLY A 671 26.44 -14.73 -13.91
CA GLY A 671 27.54 -13.79 -14.14
C GLY A 671 28.93 -14.39 -13.93
N SER A 672 29.04 -15.52 -13.24
CA SER A 672 30.31 -16.08 -12.78
C SER A 672 30.30 -17.61 -12.75
N GLU A 673 31.02 -18.24 -13.69
CA GLU A 673 31.21 -19.71 -13.71
C GLU A 673 32.01 -20.21 -12.49
N LYS A 674 32.87 -19.36 -11.90
CA LYS A 674 33.54 -19.60 -10.61
C LYS A 674 32.51 -19.73 -9.48
N CYS A 675 31.51 -18.84 -9.44
CA CYS A 675 30.43 -18.92 -8.45
C CYS A 675 29.67 -20.24 -8.58
N SER A 676 29.30 -20.67 -9.79
CA SER A 676 28.68 -21.98 -10.02
C SER A 676 29.49 -23.14 -9.44
N GLN A 677 30.81 -23.13 -9.60
CA GLN A 677 31.69 -24.17 -9.05
C GLN A 677 31.72 -24.15 -7.51
N MET A 678 31.76 -22.97 -6.89
CA MET A 678 31.71 -22.83 -5.42
C MET A 678 30.36 -23.28 -4.86
N VAL A 679 29.25 -22.83 -5.45
CA VAL A 679 27.88 -23.21 -5.05
C VAL A 679 27.61 -24.71 -5.19
N LEU A 680 28.27 -25.38 -6.14
CA LEU A 680 28.24 -26.84 -6.27
C LEU A 680 29.13 -27.57 -5.24
N GLN A 681 30.18 -26.93 -4.71
CA GLN A 681 31.03 -27.49 -3.65
C GLN A 681 30.35 -27.44 -2.28
N GLU A 682 29.59 -26.37 -2.00
CA GLU A 682 28.71 -26.27 -0.82
C GLU A 682 27.56 -27.30 -0.82
N GLY A 683 27.36 -28.00 -1.95
CA GLY A 683 26.50 -29.18 -2.01
C GLY A 683 25.01 -28.91 -2.21
N VAL A 684 24.60 -27.67 -2.51
CA VAL A 684 23.22 -27.11 -2.53
C VAL A 684 22.13 -27.87 -3.35
N ILE A 685 22.50 -28.93 -4.07
CA ILE A 685 21.60 -29.67 -4.98
C ILE A 685 20.38 -30.30 -4.25
N PRO A 686 20.49 -30.90 -3.05
CA PRO A 686 19.33 -31.42 -2.31
C PRO A 686 18.33 -30.33 -1.93
N GLY A 687 18.77 -29.18 -1.39
CA GLY A 687 17.91 -28.02 -1.10
C GLY A 687 17.23 -27.49 -2.35
N LEU A 688 17.95 -27.29 -3.45
CA LEU A 688 17.33 -26.89 -4.72
C LEU A 688 16.26 -27.87 -5.19
N VAL A 689 16.52 -29.18 -5.12
CA VAL A 689 15.53 -30.22 -5.48
C VAL A 689 14.34 -30.19 -4.52
N ALA A 690 14.56 -30.06 -3.22
CA ALA A 690 13.49 -29.91 -2.22
C ALA A 690 12.62 -28.67 -2.51
N ILE A 691 13.23 -27.53 -2.86
CA ILE A 691 12.52 -26.31 -3.28
C ILE A 691 11.69 -26.56 -4.54
N THR A 692 12.17 -27.31 -5.54
CA THR A 692 11.35 -27.63 -6.73
C THR A 692 10.06 -28.38 -6.42
N VAL A 693 9.99 -29.10 -5.29
CA VAL A 693 8.79 -29.82 -4.83
C VAL A 693 7.97 -29.00 -3.83
N ASN A 694 8.63 -28.38 -2.85
CA ASN A 694 8.00 -27.85 -1.62
C ASN A 694 8.04 -26.31 -1.47
N GLY A 695 8.81 -25.60 -2.29
CA GLY A 695 8.98 -24.15 -2.22
C GLY A 695 7.79 -23.34 -2.79
N THR A 696 7.95 -22.02 -2.85
CA THR A 696 6.97 -21.09 -3.46
C THR A 696 6.83 -21.30 -4.98
N SER A 697 5.78 -20.74 -5.59
CA SER A 697 5.56 -20.77 -7.05
C SER A 697 6.78 -20.24 -7.83
N ARG A 698 7.27 -19.05 -7.45
CA ARG A 698 8.47 -18.42 -8.01
C ARG A 698 9.75 -19.20 -7.65
N GLY A 699 9.87 -19.69 -6.41
CA GLY A 699 11.01 -20.47 -5.92
C GLY A 699 11.24 -21.75 -6.72
N LYS A 700 10.18 -22.51 -7.03
CA LYS A 700 10.25 -23.69 -7.90
C LYS A 700 10.84 -23.35 -9.27
N VAL A 701 10.35 -22.29 -9.91
CA VAL A 701 10.82 -21.86 -11.25
C VAL A 701 12.27 -21.38 -11.20
N LYS A 702 12.69 -20.67 -10.14
CA LYS A 702 14.07 -20.21 -9.95
C LYS A 702 15.03 -21.39 -9.70
N ALA A 703 14.66 -22.32 -8.82
CA ALA A 703 15.46 -23.52 -8.52
C ALA A 703 15.61 -24.44 -9.74
N GLN A 704 14.54 -24.62 -10.54
CA GLN A 704 14.63 -25.34 -11.82
C GLN A 704 15.59 -24.66 -12.80
N LYS A 705 15.57 -23.32 -12.91
CA LYS A 705 16.49 -22.56 -13.77
C LYS A 705 17.96 -22.67 -13.31
N LEU A 706 18.21 -22.71 -12.01
CA LEU A 706 19.57 -22.90 -11.46
C LEU A 706 20.08 -24.33 -11.66
N LEU A 707 19.24 -25.34 -11.39
CA LEU A 707 19.55 -26.75 -11.65
C LEU A 707 19.79 -27.04 -13.15
N MET A 708 19.14 -26.28 -14.04
CA MET A 708 19.35 -26.38 -15.49
C MET A 708 20.70 -25.77 -15.91
N LEU A 709 21.07 -24.60 -15.38
CA LEU A 709 22.39 -24.00 -15.58
C LEU A 709 23.53 -24.93 -15.12
N PHE A 710 23.38 -25.60 -13.98
CA PHE A 710 24.32 -26.63 -13.50
C PHE A 710 24.31 -27.96 -14.29
N ARG A 711 23.42 -28.12 -15.28
CA ARG A 711 23.48 -29.22 -16.27
C ARG A 711 24.20 -28.75 -17.53
N GLU A 712 23.82 -27.59 -18.06
CA GLU A 712 24.42 -26.97 -19.24
C GLU A 712 25.93 -26.76 -19.06
N GLN A 713 26.38 -26.27 -17.91
CA GLN A 713 27.81 -26.05 -17.64
C GLN A 713 28.61 -27.37 -17.66
N ARG A 714 28.10 -28.43 -17.01
CA ARG A 714 28.74 -29.76 -17.05
C ARG A 714 28.75 -30.41 -18.44
N GLN A 715 27.78 -30.09 -19.29
CA GLN A 715 27.77 -30.54 -20.69
C GLN A 715 28.90 -29.86 -21.47
N LYS A 716 29.05 -28.53 -21.35
CA LYS A 716 30.19 -27.80 -21.95
C LYS A 716 31.55 -28.37 -21.49
N ASP A 717 31.72 -28.61 -20.20
CA ASP A 717 32.97 -29.21 -19.66
C ASP A 717 33.27 -30.58 -20.28
N THR A 718 32.22 -31.39 -20.50
CA THR A 718 32.32 -32.71 -21.13
C THR A 718 32.71 -32.60 -22.61
N ASP A 719 32.08 -31.69 -23.36
CA ASP A 719 32.33 -31.49 -24.79
C ASP A 719 33.75 -30.92 -25.04
N ILE A 720 34.21 -29.98 -24.20
CA ILE A 720 35.58 -29.43 -24.24
C ILE A 720 36.62 -30.54 -23.97
N THR A 721 36.30 -31.49 -23.09
CA THR A 721 37.19 -32.63 -22.80
C THR A 721 37.27 -33.57 -24.00
N GLN A 722 36.14 -33.93 -24.61
CA GLN A 722 36.11 -34.76 -25.83
C GLN A 722 36.81 -34.10 -27.03
N GLN A 723 36.73 -32.76 -27.18
CA GLN A 723 37.47 -32.04 -28.22
C GLN A 723 38.99 -32.00 -27.99
N ARG A 724 39.47 -32.18 -26.75
CA ARG A 724 40.92 -32.29 -26.49
C ARG A 724 41.44 -33.69 -26.78
N ASP A 725 40.74 -34.72 -26.33
CA ASP A 725 41.13 -36.12 -26.58
C ASP A 725 40.97 -36.50 -28.07
N GLY A 726 40.03 -35.89 -28.79
CA GLY A 726 39.81 -36.11 -30.23
C GLY A 726 40.84 -35.50 -31.17
N ASN A 727 41.87 -34.80 -30.66
CA ASN A 727 42.78 -33.99 -31.48
C ASN A 727 44.27 -34.37 -31.32
N SER A 728 44.57 -35.56 -30.76
CA SER A 728 45.94 -36.05 -30.50
C SER A 728 46.20 -37.46 -31.04
N ASP A 729 45.97 -37.70 -32.34
CA ASP A 729 46.12 -39.03 -32.95
C ASP A 729 46.98 -38.99 -34.23
N THR A 730 48.29 -38.74 -34.09
CA THR A 730 49.30 -38.99 -35.15
C THR A 730 50.76 -39.04 -34.66
N ALA A 731 51.16 -40.10 -33.96
CA ALA A 731 52.57 -40.55 -33.85
C ALA A 731 52.65 -42.01 -33.34
N MET A 732 53.71 -42.75 -33.71
CA MET A 732 53.85 -44.18 -33.37
C MET A 732 54.61 -44.42 -32.05
N ALA A 733 54.46 -45.62 -31.48
CA ALA A 733 55.26 -46.15 -30.36
C ALA A 733 56.74 -46.41 -30.77
N ALA A 734 57.71 -46.75 -29.91
CA ALA A 734 57.76 -47.23 -28.51
C ALA A 734 59.18 -46.92 -27.93
N PRO A 735 59.74 -47.60 -26.90
CA PRO A 735 59.19 -48.22 -25.68
C PRO A 735 59.82 -47.64 -24.38
N ASP A 736 59.43 -48.17 -23.20
CA ASP A 736 60.00 -47.88 -21.86
C ASP A 736 61.54 -48.05 -21.78
N PRO A 737 62.24 -47.24 -20.96
CA PRO A 737 62.84 -47.84 -19.75
C PRO A 737 62.68 -47.04 -18.44
N LYS A 738 62.54 -47.81 -17.35
CA LYS A 738 62.49 -47.41 -15.93
C LYS A 738 63.93 -47.31 -15.33
N PRO A 739 64.11 -46.98 -14.04
CA PRO A 739 63.53 -45.91 -13.19
C PRO A 739 64.63 -45.14 -12.41
N LEU A 740 64.27 -44.24 -11.48
CA LEU A 740 64.95 -44.12 -10.17
C LEU A 740 64.12 -43.37 -9.11
N CYS A 741 64.35 -43.68 -7.82
CA CYS A 741 63.49 -43.31 -6.69
C CYS A 741 64.07 -42.24 -5.75
N LYS A 742 63.18 -41.53 -5.05
CA LYS A 742 63.18 -41.28 -3.58
C LYS A 742 61.88 -40.55 -3.17
N SER A 743 60.93 -41.21 -2.50
CA SER A 743 60.74 -41.25 -1.02
C SER A 743 60.20 -39.92 -0.43
N VAL A 744 59.19 -39.87 0.44
CA VAL A 744 58.83 -40.79 1.55
C VAL A 744 57.30 -41.07 1.59
N SER A 745 56.87 -42.08 2.37
CA SER A 745 55.49 -42.59 2.45
C SER A 745 54.95 -42.62 3.88
N LYS A 746 53.61 -42.49 4.05
CA LYS A 746 52.82 -43.38 4.92
C LYS A 746 51.30 -43.29 4.65
N LYS A 747 50.72 -44.35 4.08
CA LYS A 747 49.28 -44.66 4.20
C LYS A 747 48.98 -45.31 5.56
N LYS A 748 47.74 -45.19 6.03
CA LYS A 748 47.06 -46.28 6.75
C LYS A 748 45.62 -46.40 6.24
N MET A 749 45.04 -47.59 6.40
CA MET A 749 43.85 -48.03 5.66
C MET A 749 42.64 -48.16 6.60
N GLY A 750 41.46 -47.77 6.11
CA GLY A 750 40.21 -47.84 6.89
C GLY A 750 39.56 -49.23 6.89
N LYS A 751 38.43 -49.34 7.59
CA LYS A 751 37.45 -50.43 7.49
C LYS A 751 36.04 -49.87 7.64
N ALA A 752 35.09 -50.42 6.91
CA ALA A 752 33.67 -50.13 7.05
C ALA A 752 32.98 -51.16 7.96
N LEU A 753 31.88 -50.75 8.60
CA LEU A 753 30.83 -51.63 9.10
C LEU A 753 29.47 -51.00 8.78
N SER A 754 28.62 -51.77 8.10
CA SER A 754 27.19 -51.51 7.97
C SER A 754 26.45 -52.22 9.10
N PHE A 755 25.23 -51.77 9.46
CA PHE A 755 24.19 -52.68 9.94
C PHE A 755 22.77 -52.15 9.69
N PHE A 756 21.83 -53.09 9.71
CA PHE A 756 20.47 -52.99 9.17
C PHE A 756 19.49 -52.13 9.98
N ALA A 757 18.52 -51.54 9.28
CA ALA A 757 17.25 -51.13 9.88
C ALA A 757 16.37 -52.35 10.20
N LYS A 758 15.59 -52.28 11.29
CA LYS A 758 14.41 -53.14 11.52
C LYS A 758 13.37 -52.45 12.38
N SER A 759 12.14 -52.37 11.88
CA SER A 759 10.98 -51.82 12.55
C SER A 759 10.47 -52.69 13.71
N LYS A 760 9.94 -52.08 14.77
CA LYS A 760 8.91 -52.71 15.62
C LYS A 760 7.88 -51.67 16.08
N ARG A 761 6.61 -52.09 16.09
CA ARG A 761 5.47 -51.35 16.67
C ARG A 761 5.47 -51.51 18.20
N PHE A 762 4.83 -50.58 18.90
CA PHE A 762 4.19 -50.85 20.19
C PHE A 762 2.80 -50.22 20.20
N SER A 763 1.83 -50.93 20.80
CA SER A 763 0.51 -50.42 21.17
C SER A 763 -0.15 -51.41 22.15
N LEU A 764 -1.01 -50.88 23.01
CA LEU A 764 -1.87 -51.55 24.00
C LEU A 764 -1.17 -52.17 25.24
N TYR A 765 -1.59 -51.68 26.42
CA TYR A 765 -1.89 -52.30 27.73
C TYR A 765 -1.07 -53.53 28.22
N GLN A 766 -0.82 -53.72 29.52
CA GLN A 766 -1.78 -53.61 30.64
C GLN A 766 -1.04 -53.53 32.00
N CYS A 767 -1.83 -53.31 33.08
CA CYS A 767 -1.46 -53.12 34.50
C CYS A 767 -1.07 -51.67 34.86
#